data_AF-A0A8C3DTK7-F1
#
_entry.id   AF-A0A8C3DTK7-F1
#
_cell.length_a   1.000
_cell.length_b   1.000
_cell.length_c   1.000
_cell.angle_alpha   90.00
_cell.angle_beta   90.00
_cell.angle_gamma   90.00
#
_symmetry.space_group_name_H-M   'P 1'
#
loop_
_entity.id
_entity.type
_entity.pdbx_description
1 polymer ?
#
loop_
_entity_poly.entity_id
_entity_poly.type
_entity_poly.pdbx_seq_one_letter_code
_entity_poly.pdbx_strand_id
1 'polypeptide(L)'
;MTGLGAAALRGPRAGRTPGRAERGLPRGARAGPPPPPRSGPGCGGAPGARGCPGLRPGLLGGRGEARPGWLRCCEGCPGWCAGVVSLPPPPPHPPPLFFPPSPLFSCFFPLKEYQQKNSPGATAGTKKKRKTKEGSRPATPTTDDQQPPENVSVSFFLPSHLSPPSSLVFVPRSFSSTEGLRQLSEQLNGLVSQTRYQELAVALDSSNLTNKQLVTKIEELVRNNPTNQFDAEKKEFEQKFSKEQAALREQLQVHIQTIGILVSEKSELQTALGHTQQAARQKSGEAESLAARLHSSRQRVSELERTLSSISMQQKQSEKHNKELVKERDNLKLELYKRSKSSEEIKQQNSELSEKVHSLVSQNSAMKLDVEDLQKKLEMAELMIQQFSSQGGSLDANQQLQMALEEKASLETQVAQLSESLHQLQAERDQYVEKLREEGSVWQQRVQQLSEQVHTMAEEKEKHMAKIQELEDNVTELLSTSGRLPSPPGPTAAELSLQEEIQRLQQEKEELHGQYQAQVRDNEQLSHLNREQEERLLELEKTVQRYSEEAVDRQQILEDMQSDKATISRALSQNRDLKEQLAELQNGFVKLTNENMEVTSALQSEQYVKKELAKKLGQLQENLGELKETLELKTQEACGLQEQRDQCYSHLQQYALAFQQLAAEKDELHKQFLLQTQLMDRLQHEEVQGKVTVEMHLKELQQTKVTVTFVTSAMYQVEQERQDLRKQLAAQKQQCRTLLQQIAALRQEQQHHITLDGGKISLTTPTLCVQLRFTELMREKADMKERLEELEHRCIQLSGETDTIGEYIALYQSQRAILKQRHQEKEEYISRLAQDKEEMKMKLLELQDLVMRLVRERNEWYSKYVAAAQNPELLASQPEGVLPAERQQEAAPNQEDPTAKQIMQLLREIQNPQERLGSLLENPCIPFFYRADENDEVKIMVV
;
A
#
# COMPACT_ATOMS: atom_id res chain seq x y z
N MET A 1 32.53 34.06 -71.31
CA MET A 1 31.36 34.77 -71.87
C MET A 1 30.21 34.65 -70.88
N THR A 2 29.54 35.69 -70.34
CA THR A 2 29.85 37.14 -70.27
C THR A 2 28.90 37.80 -69.23
N GLY A 3 29.29 38.94 -68.62
CA GLY A 3 28.46 39.72 -67.64
C GLY A 3 29.02 39.61 -66.20
N LEU A 4 29.46 40.65 -65.48
CA LEU A 4 29.13 42.10 -65.34
C LEU A 4 27.84 42.35 -64.50
N GLY A 5 27.85 43.18 -63.43
CA GLY A 5 28.95 43.98 -62.87
C GLY A 5 28.65 44.68 -61.53
N ALA A 6 29.57 45.57 -61.10
CA ALA A 6 29.59 46.36 -59.83
C ALA A 6 28.63 47.58 -59.83
N ALA A 7 28.46 48.44 -58.79
CA ALA A 7 29.16 48.68 -57.50
C ALA A 7 28.12 48.90 -56.33
N ALA A 8 28.25 49.67 -55.22
CA ALA A 8 29.11 50.76 -54.67
C ALA A 8 29.15 50.63 -53.10
N LEU A 9 29.82 51.37 -52.20
CA LEU A 9 30.35 52.76 -52.05
C LEU A 9 29.26 53.87 -51.87
N ARG A 10 29.41 54.92 -51.03
CA ARG A 10 30.52 55.47 -50.19
C ARG A 10 29.95 56.31 -49.01
N GLY A 11 30.63 56.44 -47.85
CA GLY A 11 30.26 57.44 -46.81
C GLY A 11 30.88 57.26 -45.40
N PRO A 12 31.68 58.21 -44.84
CA PRO A 12 32.39 58.03 -43.56
C PRO A 12 32.17 59.12 -42.49
N ARG A 13 32.47 58.81 -41.21
CA ARG A 13 33.07 59.72 -40.20
C ARG A 13 33.63 58.96 -38.98
N ALA A 14 34.41 59.64 -38.13
CA ALA A 14 35.28 59.02 -37.10
C ALA A 14 35.05 59.58 -35.68
N GLY A 15 35.47 58.85 -34.62
CA GLY A 15 35.51 59.42 -33.26
C GLY A 15 35.83 58.49 -32.07
N ARG A 16 37.14 58.38 -31.73
CA ARG A 16 37.73 58.18 -30.37
C ARG A 16 37.59 56.85 -29.60
N THR A 17 38.74 56.43 -29.07
CA THR A 17 39.05 55.44 -28.00
C THR A 17 39.03 56.12 -26.60
N PRO A 18 39.48 55.52 -25.45
CA PRO A 18 39.97 54.16 -25.09
C PRO A 18 39.18 53.53 -23.89
N GLY A 19 39.52 52.41 -23.21
CA GLY A 19 40.52 51.34 -23.37
C GLY A 19 40.90 50.66 -22.01
N ARG A 20 41.64 49.53 -22.05
CA ARG A 20 42.12 48.66 -20.92
C ARG A 20 41.04 47.91 -20.07
N ALA A 21 41.35 46.82 -19.34
CA ALA A 21 42.18 45.61 -19.56
C ALA A 21 42.21 44.69 -18.30
N GLU A 22 42.27 43.37 -18.53
CA GLU A 22 42.97 42.32 -17.73
C GLU A 22 42.43 41.67 -16.42
N ARG A 23 42.63 40.32 -16.41
CA ARG A 23 42.85 39.34 -15.30
C ARG A 23 41.70 38.87 -14.39
N GLY A 24 41.61 37.54 -14.21
CA GLY A 24 40.86 36.86 -13.14
C GLY A 24 40.57 35.37 -13.37
N LEU A 25 41.45 34.47 -12.92
CA LEU A 25 41.17 33.02 -12.74
C LEU A 25 40.83 32.75 -11.26
N PRO A 26 40.04 31.71 -10.94
CA PRO A 26 40.65 30.51 -10.32
C PRO A 26 40.01 29.15 -10.75
N ARG A 27 40.42 28.06 -10.07
CA ARG A 27 40.22 26.65 -10.45
C ARG A 27 39.01 25.97 -9.75
N GLY A 28 38.46 24.94 -10.41
CA GLY A 28 38.60 23.55 -9.91
C GLY A 28 37.35 22.80 -9.39
N ALA A 29 37.11 21.63 -9.98
CA ALA A 29 36.38 20.49 -9.38
C ALA A 29 36.86 19.17 -10.03
N ARG A 30 36.71 18.03 -9.35
CA ARG A 30 37.03 16.68 -9.87
C ARG A 30 35.76 15.89 -10.20
N ALA A 31 35.82 15.03 -11.21
CA ALA A 31 34.96 13.86 -11.37
C ALA A 31 35.81 12.68 -11.85
N GLY A 32 35.55 11.47 -11.35
CA GLY A 32 36.25 10.24 -11.75
C GLY A 32 35.37 9.32 -12.62
N PRO A 33 35.95 8.41 -13.41
CA PRO A 33 35.18 7.48 -14.24
C PRO A 33 34.58 6.32 -13.42
N PRO A 34 33.48 5.70 -13.88
CA PRO A 34 32.88 4.50 -13.28
C PRO A 34 33.69 3.22 -13.60
N PRO A 35 33.49 2.12 -12.84
CA PRO A 35 34.19 0.85 -13.07
C PRO A 35 33.67 0.07 -14.29
N PRO A 36 34.51 -0.78 -14.92
CA PRO A 36 34.11 -1.64 -16.03
C PRO A 36 33.33 -2.89 -15.57
N PRO A 37 32.46 -3.47 -16.44
CA PRO A 37 31.79 -4.74 -16.16
C PRO A 37 32.79 -5.91 -16.20
N ARG A 38 32.59 -6.92 -15.34
CA ARG A 38 33.38 -8.16 -15.36
C ARG A 38 32.91 -9.09 -16.49
N SER A 39 33.85 -9.58 -17.28
CA SER A 39 33.67 -10.78 -18.09
C SER A 39 33.62 -12.03 -17.20
N GLY A 40 32.83 -13.02 -17.60
CA GLY A 40 32.83 -14.36 -16.99
C GLY A 40 33.65 -15.35 -17.82
N PRO A 41 34.30 -16.37 -17.19
CA PRO A 41 34.80 -17.54 -17.90
C PRO A 41 33.61 -18.46 -18.29
N GLY A 42 33.82 -19.36 -19.25
CA GLY A 42 32.76 -20.26 -19.75
C GLY A 42 33.20 -21.71 -19.90
N CYS A 43 32.41 -22.45 -20.70
CA CYS A 43 32.65 -23.82 -21.17
C CYS A 43 32.53 -24.99 -20.16
N GLY A 44 31.38 -25.64 -20.21
CA GLY A 44 31.15 -27.07 -19.92
C GLY A 44 29.89 -27.48 -20.70
N GLY A 45 29.78 -28.70 -21.26
CA GLY A 45 28.67 -28.95 -22.19
C GLY A 45 28.35 -30.40 -22.57
N ALA A 46 27.28 -30.50 -23.37
CA ALA A 46 26.74 -31.68 -24.06
C ALA A 46 26.07 -32.78 -23.18
N PRO A 47 25.17 -33.63 -23.73
CA PRO A 47 24.31 -33.47 -24.93
C PRO A 47 22.83 -33.96 -24.80
N GLY A 48 21.97 -33.49 -25.71
CA GLY A 48 20.74 -34.20 -26.15
C GLY A 48 19.40 -33.78 -25.52
N ALA A 49 18.23 -34.01 -26.14
CA ALA A 49 17.97 -34.49 -27.52
C ALA A 49 16.48 -34.27 -27.95
N ARG A 50 16.24 -33.97 -29.25
CA ARG A 50 14.98 -34.11 -30.05
C ARG A 50 13.70 -33.37 -29.55
N GLY A 51 12.90 -32.71 -30.39
CA GLY A 51 13.00 -32.44 -31.83
C GLY A 51 11.73 -31.77 -32.39
N CYS A 52 11.80 -31.23 -33.62
CA CYS A 52 10.66 -30.70 -34.38
C CYS A 52 9.98 -31.83 -35.22
N PRO A 53 8.76 -31.66 -35.78
CA PRO A 53 8.42 -30.67 -36.82
C PRO A 53 7.16 -29.83 -36.48
N GLY A 54 6.74 -28.78 -37.21
CA GLY A 54 7.36 -28.10 -38.36
C GLY A 54 6.58 -28.26 -39.68
N LEU A 55 5.86 -27.22 -40.14
CA LEU A 55 5.77 -26.78 -41.54
C LEU A 55 5.00 -25.45 -41.73
N ARG A 56 5.37 -24.72 -42.77
CA ARG A 56 4.77 -23.50 -43.38
C ARG A 56 4.09 -23.91 -44.72
N PRO A 57 3.60 -23.03 -45.63
CA PRO A 57 3.49 -21.55 -45.68
C PRO A 57 2.03 -21.05 -45.90
N GLY A 58 1.69 -19.77 -46.13
CA GLY A 58 2.43 -18.49 -46.10
C GLY A 58 1.97 -17.49 -47.19
N LEU A 59 2.41 -16.21 -47.07
CA LEU A 59 2.29 -15.09 -48.05
C LEU A 59 0.84 -14.56 -48.30
N LEU A 60 0.51 -13.32 -47.91
CA LEU A 60 0.86 -12.00 -48.50
C LEU A 60 0.09 -11.63 -49.79
N GLY A 61 -0.75 -10.59 -49.69
CA GLY A 61 -1.37 -9.89 -50.80
C GLY A 61 -2.26 -8.75 -50.30
N GLY A 62 -2.01 -7.51 -50.73
CA GLY A 62 -2.82 -6.35 -50.31
C GLY A 62 -2.68 -5.16 -51.26
N ARG A 63 -3.78 -4.41 -51.42
CA ARG A 63 -3.95 -3.09 -52.08
C ARG A 63 -5.45 -2.74 -52.10
N GLY A 64 -5.78 -1.48 -52.34
CA GLY A 64 -7.11 -1.08 -52.86
C GLY A 64 -7.86 -0.09 -51.98
N GLU A 65 -8.10 1.11 -52.50
CA GLU A 65 -8.88 2.18 -51.85
C GLU A 65 -10.32 2.26 -52.38
N ALA A 66 -11.09 3.15 -51.74
CA ALA A 66 -12.21 3.93 -52.29
C ALA A 66 -13.63 3.33 -52.39
N ARG A 67 -14.59 4.20 -52.03
CA ARG A 67 -16.04 4.12 -52.28
C ARG A 67 -16.33 4.56 -53.74
N PRO A 68 -17.48 4.25 -54.39
CA PRO A 68 -18.75 4.92 -54.06
C PRO A 68 -20.09 4.20 -54.36
N GLY A 69 -21.09 4.39 -53.49
CA GLY A 69 -22.29 5.21 -53.81
C GLY A 69 -23.50 4.66 -54.60
N TRP A 70 -24.66 4.68 -53.90
CA TRP A 70 -26.01 5.09 -54.37
C TRP A 70 -26.92 4.15 -55.22
N LEU A 71 -28.24 4.24 -54.91
CA LEU A 71 -29.45 4.03 -55.77
C LEU A 71 -29.83 2.57 -56.16
N ARG A 72 -31.12 2.16 -56.26
CA ARG A 72 -32.46 2.74 -55.94
C ARG A 72 -33.55 1.61 -55.96
N CYS A 73 -34.73 1.79 -55.33
CA CYS A 73 -36.10 1.63 -55.91
C CYS A 73 -37.24 1.12 -54.98
N CYS A 74 -38.49 1.41 -55.40
CA CYS A 74 -39.82 1.02 -54.88
C CYS A 74 -40.23 1.69 -53.55
N GLU A 75 -40.99 2.79 -53.48
CA GLU A 75 -42.27 3.26 -54.11
C GLU A 75 -43.56 2.76 -53.43
N GLY A 76 -44.44 3.71 -53.05
CA GLY A 76 -45.75 3.48 -52.42
C GLY A 76 -46.30 4.73 -51.69
N CYS A 77 -47.17 5.51 -52.35
CA CYS A 77 -47.82 6.75 -51.84
C CYS A 77 -49.30 6.50 -51.48
N PRO A 78 -50.10 7.46 -50.92
CA PRO A 78 -49.82 8.86 -50.48
C PRO A 78 -50.11 9.06 -48.96
N GLY A 79 -50.11 10.25 -48.34
CA GLY A 79 -49.75 11.61 -48.79
C GLY A 79 -50.89 12.66 -48.71
N TRP A 80 -50.89 13.53 -47.69
CA TRP A 80 -51.71 14.77 -47.55
C TRP A 80 -50.80 15.94 -47.14
N CYS A 81 -51.14 17.19 -47.51
CA CYS A 81 -50.25 18.35 -47.38
C CYS A 81 -50.89 19.54 -46.64
N ALA A 82 -50.13 20.23 -45.78
CA ALA A 82 -50.01 21.71 -45.70
C ALA A 82 -49.35 22.19 -44.38
N GLY A 83 -48.74 23.38 -44.39
CA GLY A 83 -48.49 24.20 -43.18
C GLY A 83 -47.03 24.42 -42.79
N VAL A 84 -46.45 25.57 -43.18
CA VAL A 84 -45.17 26.07 -42.65
C VAL A 84 -45.42 27.37 -41.86
N VAL A 85 -45.08 27.38 -40.57
CA VAL A 85 -44.97 28.58 -39.71
C VAL A 85 -43.81 28.35 -38.74
N SER A 86 -43.11 29.43 -38.33
CA SER A 86 -41.85 29.36 -37.57
C SER A 86 -41.89 30.17 -36.26
N LEU A 87 -41.16 29.69 -35.23
CA LEU A 87 -40.87 30.35 -33.93
C LEU A 87 -42.08 30.56 -32.99
N PRO A 88 -41.90 30.87 -31.67
CA PRO A 88 -40.67 31.16 -30.91
C PRO A 88 -40.41 30.26 -29.65
N PRO A 89 -39.27 30.41 -28.95
CA PRO A 89 -39.00 29.75 -27.65
C PRO A 89 -39.56 30.52 -26.41
N PRO A 90 -39.73 29.84 -25.26
CA PRO A 90 -40.26 30.42 -24.00
C PRO A 90 -39.22 31.19 -23.12
N PRO A 91 -39.65 31.96 -22.09
CA PRO A 91 -38.86 33.04 -21.48
C PRO A 91 -38.21 32.74 -20.09
N PRO A 92 -37.34 33.66 -19.56
CA PRO A 92 -36.62 33.52 -18.27
C PRO A 92 -37.15 34.37 -17.07
N HIS A 93 -36.48 34.23 -15.90
CA HIS A 93 -36.61 34.97 -14.60
C HIS A 93 -37.72 34.50 -13.63
N PRO A 94 -37.71 34.85 -12.30
CA PRO A 94 -36.75 35.65 -11.50
C PRO A 94 -36.30 35.04 -10.12
N PRO A 95 -35.34 35.67 -9.40
CA PRO A 95 -35.14 35.60 -7.93
C PRO A 95 -35.58 36.93 -7.24
N PRO A 96 -35.41 37.18 -5.90
CA PRO A 96 -35.11 36.33 -4.73
C PRO A 96 -36.15 36.52 -3.56
N LEU A 97 -35.93 35.93 -2.35
CA LEU A 97 -36.01 36.58 -1.01
C LEU A 97 -35.75 35.61 0.18
N PHE A 98 -35.92 36.05 1.45
CA PHE A 98 -35.24 35.54 2.68
C PHE A 98 -36.16 35.02 3.81
N PHE A 99 -35.67 34.02 4.57
CA PHE A 99 -36.00 33.60 5.97
C PHE A 99 -37.45 33.16 6.32
N PRO A 100 -37.70 32.51 7.50
CA PRO A 100 -36.79 31.99 8.54
C PRO A 100 -36.85 30.43 8.68
N PRO A 101 -36.10 29.81 9.62
CA PRO A 101 -36.68 29.55 10.95
C PRO A 101 -35.71 29.79 12.14
N SER A 102 -36.19 29.59 13.37
CA SER A 102 -35.45 29.72 14.63
C SER A 102 -36.11 28.81 15.70
N PRO A 103 -35.53 28.64 16.90
CA PRO A 103 -34.22 28.06 17.19
C PRO A 103 -34.34 26.93 18.25
N LEU A 104 -33.23 26.35 18.74
CA LEU A 104 -32.95 26.23 20.20
C LEU A 104 -31.60 25.56 20.52
N PHE A 105 -31.12 25.81 21.76
CA PHE A 105 -30.02 25.17 22.49
C PHE A 105 -28.62 25.03 21.85
N SER A 106 -27.74 25.98 22.17
CA SER A 106 -26.75 25.75 23.25
C SER A 106 -26.23 27.06 23.83
N CYS A 107 -25.74 27.03 25.08
CA CYS A 107 -25.48 28.23 25.88
C CYS A 107 -23.99 28.57 25.97
N PHE A 108 -23.66 29.87 25.90
CA PHE A 108 -22.48 30.45 26.56
C PHE A 108 -22.78 31.89 26.98
N PHE A 109 -22.51 32.22 28.25
CA PHE A 109 -22.66 33.59 28.78
C PHE A 109 -21.30 34.31 28.79
N PRO A 110 -21.23 35.61 28.44
CA PRO A 110 -20.00 36.39 28.49
C PRO A 110 -19.82 37.10 29.85
N LEU A 111 -18.58 37.52 30.14
CA LEU A 111 -18.28 38.56 31.13
C LEU A 111 -17.48 39.70 30.48
N LYS A 112 -17.61 40.90 31.05
CA LYS A 112 -17.27 42.17 30.39
C LYS A 112 -15.81 42.59 30.51
N GLU A 113 -15.45 43.51 29.61
CA GLU A 113 -14.27 44.36 29.67
C GLU A 113 -14.09 45.07 31.02
N TYR A 114 -12.83 45.36 31.36
CA TYR A 114 -12.50 46.69 31.87
C TYR A 114 -11.19 47.19 31.28
N GLN A 115 -11.00 48.50 31.30
CA GLN A 115 -9.89 49.24 30.66
C GLN A 115 -8.62 49.20 31.57
N GLN A 116 -7.43 49.71 31.22
CA GLN A 116 -7.11 50.79 30.27
C GLN A 116 -5.59 50.83 29.90
N LYS A 117 -5.29 51.32 28.68
CA LYS A 117 -4.05 51.96 28.17
C LYS A 117 -2.75 51.91 29.02
N ASN A 118 -1.66 51.40 28.44
CA ASN A 118 -0.56 52.26 27.92
C ASN A 118 0.64 51.46 27.35
N SER A 119 0.90 51.65 26.05
CA SER A 119 2.25 51.63 25.43
C SER A 119 2.77 53.09 25.38
N PRO A 120 4.02 53.43 24.97
CA PRO A 120 5.04 52.60 24.30
C PRO A 120 6.47 52.74 24.86
N GLY A 121 7.47 52.16 24.19
CA GLY A 121 8.87 52.59 24.35
C GLY A 121 9.92 51.53 24.04
N ALA A 122 10.28 51.36 22.75
CA ALA A 122 11.44 50.57 22.35
C ALA A 122 12.45 51.46 21.59
N THR A 123 13.64 51.65 22.15
CA THR A 123 14.81 52.27 21.50
C THR A 123 16.08 51.52 21.91
N ALA A 124 17.12 51.59 21.07
CA ALA A 124 18.24 50.65 21.13
C ALA A 124 19.56 51.26 21.65
N GLY A 125 20.21 50.52 22.56
CA GLY A 125 21.66 50.25 22.61
C GLY A 125 22.68 51.40 22.67
N THR A 126 23.63 51.30 23.62
CA THR A 126 25.04 51.70 23.40
C THR A 126 25.99 51.08 24.44
N LYS A 127 27.27 50.92 24.08
CA LYS A 127 28.39 50.57 25.00
C LYS A 127 29.31 51.78 25.18
N LYS A 128 29.66 52.19 26.42
CA LYS A 128 31.03 52.63 26.84
C LYS A 128 31.15 53.22 28.27
N LYS A 129 31.59 52.38 29.21
CA LYS A 129 32.82 52.53 30.05
C LYS A 129 33.38 53.95 30.31
N ARG A 130 33.13 54.51 31.51
CA ARG A 130 34.06 55.27 32.41
C ARG A 130 33.31 55.68 33.71
N LYS A 131 33.93 56.06 34.83
CA LYS A 131 35.05 55.52 35.65
C LYS A 131 35.26 56.50 36.82
N THR A 132 34.91 56.12 38.05
CA THR A 132 35.36 56.82 39.28
C THR A 132 35.65 55.79 40.38
N LYS A 133 36.59 56.12 41.28
CA LYS A 133 36.86 55.40 42.55
C LYS A 133 35.78 55.85 43.59
N GLU A 134 35.71 55.41 44.84
CA GLU A 134 36.73 54.90 45.76
C GLU A 134 36.08 54.19 46.97
N GLY A 135 36.85 53.47 47.79
CA GLY A 135 36.39 52.80 49.01
C GLY A 135 36.72 51.30 49.02
N SER A 136 37.59 50.87 49.93
CA SER A 136 38.14 49.49 49.96
C SER A 136 37.64 48.65 51.13
N ARG A 137 37.68 47.33 50.91
CA ARG A 137 37.68 46.23 51.90
C ARG A 137 38.73 46.46 53.02
N PRO A 138 38.59 45.82 54.20
CA PRO A 138 39.17 44.48 54.35
C PRO A 138 38.23 43.46 55.05
N ALA A 139 38.75 42.31 55.46
CA ALA A 139 38.05 41.17 56.07
C ALA A 139 38.96 40.44 57.10
N THR A 140 38.55 39.25 57.57
CA THR A 140 39.29 38.30 58.47
C THR A 140 39.34 38.71 59.96
N PRO A 141 39.69 37.81 60.92
CA PRO A 141 39.94 36.35 60.84
C PRO A 141 39.09 35.51 61.84
N THR A 142 39.55 34.28 62.16
CA THR A 142 38.86 33.17 62.87
C THR A 142 39.52 32.83 64.23
N THR A 143 38.82 32.08 65.11
CA THR A 143 39.32 31.40 66.34
C THR A 143 39.79 32.32 67.50
N ASP A 144 39.78 31.93 68.78
CA ASP A 144 39.67 30.58 69.39
C ASP A 144 38.90 30.52 70.75
N ASP A 145 39.09 29.42 71.49
CA ASP A 145 38.27 28.76 72.52
C ASP A 145 38.03 29.37 73.95
N GLN A 146 37.12 28.72 74.70
CA GLN A 146 36.98 28.52 76.17
C GLN A 146 36.68 29.65 77.21
N GLN A 147 35.46 29.51 77.79
CA GLN A 147 35.01 29.70 79.20
C GLN A 147 35.14 31.05 79.98
N PRO A 148 34.28 31.28 81.03
CA PRO A 148 34.17 32.56 81.74
C PRO A 148 34.81 32.60 83.14
N PRO A 149 35.11 33.81 83.68
CA PRO A 149 35.36 34.05 85.10
C PRO A 149 34.28 34.92 85.79
N GLU A 150 34.41 35.08 87.11
CA GLU A 150 33.40 35.63 88.03
C GLU A 150 33.68 37.09 88.51
N ASN A 151 32.82 37.54 89.44
CA ASN A 151 33.15 38.38 90.60
C ASN A 151 33.53 39.87 90.40
N VAL A 152 32.58 40.74 90.77
CA VAL A 152 32.84 41.82 91.74
C VAL A 152 31.75 41.77 92.82
N SER A 153 32.13 41.83 94.09
CA SER A 153 31.23 41.67 95.24
C SER A 153 31.38 42.83 96.24
N VAL A 154 30.27 43.42 96.70
CA VAL A 154 30.25 44.28 97.90
C VAL A 154 28.99 44.00 98.73
N SER A 155 29.21 43.76 100.02
CA SER A 155 28.23 43.56 101.11
C SER A 155 27.38 44.83 101.37
N PHE A 156 26.28 44.87 102.13
CA PHE A 156 25.56 43.95 103.05
C PHE A 156 24.10 44.50 103.16
N PHE A 157 23.09 43.92 103.83
CA PHE A 157 22.94 42.74 104.72
C PHE A 157 21.47 42.25 104.62
N LEU A 158 21.16 41.04 105.11
CA LEU A 158 19.78 40.57 105.34
C LEU A 158 19.57 40.13 106.81
N PRO A 159 18.37 40.28 107.40
CA PRO A 159 18.01 39.71 108.70
C PRO A 159 17.56 38.25 108.57
N SER A 160 17.63 37.46 109.65
CA SER A 160 16.98 36.14 109.71
C SER A 160 16.62 35.69 111.13
N HIS A 161 15.43 35.08 111.18
CA HIS A 161 14.63 34.43 112.23
C HIS A 161 15.24 33.90 113.55
N LEU A 162 14.35 33.79 114.55
CA LEU A 162 14.57 33.18 115.86
C LEU A 162 14.56 31.64 115.82
N SER A 163 15.34 31.00 116.71
CA SER A 163 14.95 29.79 117.49
C SER A 163 16.01 29.42 118.56
N PRO A 164 15.64 29.26 119.85
CA PRO A 164 16.46 28.65 120.92
C PRO A 164 15.90 27.25 121.29
N PRO A 165 16.17 26.59 122.46
CA PRO A 165 17.09 26.86 123.58
C PRO A 165 17.92 25.64 124.09
N SER A 166 18.56 25.79 125.27
CA SER A 166 19.07 24.75 126.21
C SER A 166 20.53 24.28 126.01
N SER A 167 21.30 23.85 127.04
CA SER A 167 20.92 23.48 128.43
C SER A 167 22.04 23.70 129.47
N LEU A 168 21.66 24.05 130.72
CA LEU A 168 22.37 23.74 132.00
C LEU A 168 23.77 24.39 132.21
N VAL A 169 24.33 24.56 133.43
CA VAL A 169 24.33 23.72 134.65
C VAL A 169 24.27 24.57 135.96
N PHE A 170 23.48 24.09 136.96
CA PHE A 170 23.43 24.36 138.42
C PHE A 170 23.59 25.81 138.99
N VAL A 171 22.70 26.45 139.79
CA VAL A 171 21.92 26.10 141.02
C VAL A 171 22.75 26.25 142.33
N PRO A 172 22.26 26.86 143.45
CA PRO A 172 21.09 27.76 143.66
C PRO A 172 21.14 28.86 144.80
N ARG A 173 20.07 29.69 144.94
CA ARG A 173 19.42 30.22 146.20
C ARG A 173 20.25 31.13 147.17
N SER A 174 19.71 31.98 148.08
CA SER A 174 18.33 32.47 148.38
C SER A 174 18.29 33.65 149.39
N PHE A 175 17.20 34.44 149.36
CA PHE A 175 16.55 35.16 150.49
C PHE A 175 17.28 36.31 151.26
N SER A 176 16.70 36.75 152.39
CA SER A 176 16.65 38.16 152.84
C SER A 176 16.65 38.34 154.37
N SER A 177 17.31 39.42 154.82
CA SER A 177 17.13 40.16 156.10
C SER A 177 17.65 39.56 157.43
N THR A 178 17.77 40.47 158.41
CA THR A 178 17.99 40.35 159.88
C THR A 178 19.35 39.90 160.44
N GLU A 179 20.03 40.86 161.10
CA GLU A 179 20.66 40.82 162.44
C GLU A 179 21.50 39.62 162.92
N GLY A 180 22.78 39.84 163.32
CA GLY A 180 23.71 38.74 163.65
C GLY A 180 24.92 38.93 164.59
N LEU A 181 25.19 40.13 165.15
CA LEU A 181 26.15 40.38 166.27
C LEU A 181 27.67 40.02 166.15
N ARG A 182 28.49 40.97 166.65
CA ARG A 182 29.84 40.85 167.26
C ARG A 182 31.09 40.64 166.38
N GLN A 183 32.19 41.17 166.94
CA GLN A 183 33.55 41.35 166.38
C GLN A 183 33.57 42.29 165.15
N LEU A 184 34.28 43.42 165.15
CA LEU A 184 35.30 43.95 166.09
C LEU A 184 34.88 45.31 166.68
N SER A 185 35.32 45.59 167.91
CA SER A 185 35.11 46.89 168.58
C SER A 185 36.38 47.35 169.29
N GLU A 186 37.24 48.06 168.57
CA GLU A 186 38.39 48.84 169.06
C GLU A 186 38.71 49.87 167.95
N GLN A 187 38.91 51.17 168.19
CA GLN A 187 39.03 51.94 169.44
C GLN A 187 38.33 53.30 169.33
N LEU A 188 37.55 53.72 170.36
CA LEU A 188 37.43 55.10 170.87
C LEU A 188 36.42 55.16 172.04
N ASN A 189 36.80 55.75 173.18
CA ASN A 189 36.04 55.73 174.45
C ASN A 189 35.48 57.12 174.82
N GLY A 190 34.35 57.21 175.56
CA GLY A 190 33.73 58.50 175.93
C GLY A 190 32.44 58.53 176.78
N LEU A 191 32.37 57.76 177.87
CA LEU A 191 31.45 57.84 179.05
C LEU A 191 30.14 58.71 179.05
N VAL A 192 28.99 58.03 178.93
CA VAL A 192 27.78 58.02 179.81
C VAL A 192 27.10 59.32 180.32
N SER A 193 25.77 59.45 180.07
CA SER A 193 24.70 59.83 181.06
C SER A 193 23.25 59.76 180.49
N GLN A 194 22.21 59.85 181.34
CA GLN A 194 20.86 59.28 181.07
C GLN A 194 19.67 60.27 181.15
N THR A 195 19.33 60.95 180.05
CA THR A 195 18.12 61.81 179.92
C THR A 195 17.29 61.59 178.64
N ARG A 196 17.74 60.72 177.72
CA ARG A 196 17.29 60.68 176.30
C ARG A 196 15.88 60.15 175.98
N TYR A 197 15.15 59.56 176.91
CA TYR A 197 13.98 58.72 176.55
C TYR A 197 12.66 59.47 176.32
N GLN A 198 12.53 60.73 176.76
CA GLN A 198 11.26 61.47 176.65
C GLN A 198 11.03 62.11 175.27
N GLU A 199 12.10 62.50 174.58
CA GLU A 199 12.02 63.35 173.37
C GLU A 199 11.61 62.57 172.10
N LEU A 200 11.95 61.27 172.02
CA LEU A 200 11.70 60.44 170.83
C LEU A 200 10.22 60.23 170.50
N ALA A 201 9.32 60.29 171.49
CA ALA A 201 7.89 60.05 171.27
C ALA A 201 7.24 61.13 170.38
N VAL A 202 7.53 62.40 170.67
CA VAL A 202 6.91 63.56 169.98
C VAL A 202 7.32 63.64 168.51
N ALA A 203 8.53 63.16 168.17
CA ALA A 203 9.04 63.15 166.80
C ALA A 203 8.26 62.17 165.89
N LEU A 204 7.69 61.09 166.44
CA LEU A 204 7.03 60.04 165.65
C LEU A 204 5.66 60.48 165.11
N ASP A 205 4.84 61.14 165.95
CA ASP A 205 3.51 61.62 165.54
C ASP A 205 3.57 62.71 164.46
N SER A 206 4.61 63.55 164.51
CA SER A 206 4.93 64.52 163.46
C SER A 206 5.09 63.85 162.09
N SER A 207 5.85 62.74 162.03
CA SER A 207 6.07 61.99 160.78
C SER A 207 4.83 61.26 160.27
N ASN A 208 3.90 60.88 161.14
CA ASN A 208 2.66 60.20 160.72
C ASN A 208 1.70 61.15 159.99
N LEU A 209 1.70 62.44 160.34
CA LEU A 209 0.84 63.44 159.69
C LEU A 209 1.33 63.78 158.27
N THR A 210 2.65 63.93 158.07
CA THR A 210 3.23 64.25 156.75
C THR A 210 3.02 63.11 155.74
N ASN A 211 3.19 61.85 156.17
CA ASN A 211 2.96 60.68 155.31
C ASN A 211 1.51 60.63 154.77
N LYS A 212 0.50 60.95 155.58
CA LYS A 212 -0.90 61.01 155.11
C LYS A 212 -1.12 62.07 154.03
N GLN A 213 -0.49 63.24 154.17
CA GLN A 213 -0.58 64.33 153.18
C GLN A 213 0.14 64.02 151.86
N LEU A 214 1.15 63.15 151.89
CA LEU A 214 1.85 62.69 150.69
C LEU A 214 1.04 61.64 149.92
N VAL A 215 0.42 60.67 150.61
CA VAL A 215 -0.38 59.61 149.99
C VAL A 215 -1.55 60.17 149.17
N THR A 216 -2.36 61.07 149.75
CA THR A 216 -3.50 61.68 149.02
C THR A 216 -3.06 62.43 147.77
N LYS A 217 -1.88 63.05 147.81
CA LYS A 217 -1.32 63.82 146.70
C LYS A 217 -0.78 62.93 145.58
N ILE A 218 -0.30 61.73 145.90
CA ILE A 218 0.06 60.70 144.92
C ILE A 218 -1.20 60.17 144.23
N GLU A 219 -2.27 59.89 144.98
CA GLU A 219 -3.53 59.39 144.41
C GLU A 219 -4.19 60.37 143.41
N GLU A 220 -4.14 61.68 143.67
CA GLU A 220 -4.63 62.70 142.73
C GLU A 220 -3.76 62.78 141.46
N LEU A 221 -2.44 62.69 141.60
CA LEU A 221 -1.51 62.68 140.45
C LEU A 221 -1.62 61.41 139.61
N VAL A 222 -1.99 60.27 140.20
CA VAL A 222 -2.31 59.03 139.47
C VAL A 222 -3.68 59.13 138.77
N ARG A 223 -4.69 59.73 139.41
CA ARG A 223 -6.05 59.87 138.84
C ARG A 223 -6.10 60.85 137.66
N ASN A 224 -5.26 61.89 137.69
CA ASN A 224 -5.14 62.87 136.61
C ASN A 224 -4.07 62.48 135.56
N ASN A 225 -3.58 61.24 135.58
CA ASN A 225 -2.55 60.78 134.64
C ASN A 225 -3.20 60.40 133.29
N PRO A 226 -2.79 60.99 132.14
CA PRO A 226 -3.44 60.80 130.83
C PRO A 226 -3.24 59.41 130.18
N THR A 227 -2.75 58.42 130.94
CA THR A 227 -2.36 57.09 130.45
C THR A 227 -3.48 56.37 129.68
N ASN A 228 -4.73 56.46 130.18
CA ASN A 228 -5.89 55.83 129.55
C ASN A 228 -6.29 56.47 128.19
N GLN A 229 -5.95 57.74 127.95
CA GLN A 229 -6.17 58.38 126.64
C GLN A 229 -5.08 57.94 125.65
N PHE A 230 -3.82 57.95 126.07
CA PHE A 230 -2.72 57.45 125.24
C PHE A 230 -2.89 55.98 124.83
N ASP A 231 -3.40 55.11 125.72
CA ASP A 231 -3.70 53.70 125.38
C ASP A 231 -4.88 53.54 124.40
N ALA A 232 -5.80 54.51 124.33
CA ALA A 232 -6.89 54.52 123.35
C ALA A 232 -6.41 55.02 121.99
N GLU A 233 -5.71 56.16 121.96
CA GLU A 233 -5.10 56.76 120.77
C GLU A 233 -4.10 55.79 120.12
N LYS A 234 -3.28 55.12 120.93
CA LYS A 234 -2.36 54.06 120.47
C LYS A 234 -3.09 52.93 119.77
N LYS A 235 -4.20 52.42 120.32
CA LYS A 235 -5.01 51.35 119.70
C LYS A 235 -5.67 51.82 118.41
N GLU A 236 -6.11 53.07 118.34
CA GLU A 236 -6.66 53.64 117.10
C GLU A 236 -5.57 53.79 116.03
N PHE A 237 -4.37 54.23 116.41
CA PHE A 237 -3.20 54.31 115.52
C PHE A 237 -2.76 52.92 115.04
N GLU A 238 -2.64 51.94 115.93
CA GLU A 238 -2.35 50.53 115.60
C GLU A 238 -3.41 49.96 114.64
N GLN A 239 -4.70 50.29 114.82
CA GLN A 239 -5.77 49.85 113.92
C GLN A 239 -5.72 50.56 112.56
N LYS A 240 -5.44 51.87 112.51
CA LYS A 240 -5.23 52.63 111.26
C LYS A 240 -4.05 52.07 110.48
N PHE A 241 -2.89 51.95 111.13
CA PHE A 241 -1.70 51.33 110.56
C PHE A 241 -1.95 49.90 110.06
N SER A 242 -2.71 49.09 110.81
CA SER A 242 -3.10 47.74 110.36
C SER A 242 -3.99 47.73 109.12
N LYS A 243 -4.91 48.68 109.00
CA LYS A 243 -5.78 48.85 107.82
C LYS A 243 -4.99 49.34 106.60
N GLU A 244 -4.11 50.32 106.78
CA GLU A 244 -3.20 50.81 105.73
C GLU A 244 -2.24 49.71 105.27
N GLN A 245 -1.66 48.96 106.20
CA GLN A 245 -0.80 47.80 105.90
C GLN A 245 -1.56 46.66 105.21
N ALA A 246 -2.86 46.49 105.46
CA ALA A 246 -3.70 45.54 104.72
C ALA A 246 -3.97 46.03 103.29
N ALA A 247 -4.37 47.30 103.11
CA ALA A 247 -4.61 47.90 101.80
C ALA A 247 -3.36 47.91 100.92
N LEU A 248 -2.18 48.19 101.49
CA LEU A 248 -0.90 48.12 100.80
C LEU A 248 -0.52 46.68 100.39
N ARG A 249 -0.87 45.66 101.19
CA ARG A 249 -0.72 44.25 100.79
C ARG A 249 -1.67 43.87 99.65
N GLU A 250 -2.91 44.31 99.70
CA GLU A 250 -3.89 44.06 98.62
C GLU A 250 -3.46 44.74 97.32
N GLN A 251 -3.03 46.01 97.37
CA GLN A 251 -2.49 46.71 96.21
C GLN A 251 -1.23 46.03 95.65
N LEU A 252 -0.32 45.55 96.52
CA LEU A 252 0.85 44.78 96.10
C LEU A 252 0.45 43.46 95.44
N GLN A 253 -0.56 42.74 95.96
CA GLN A 253 -1.07 41.50 95.39
C GLN A 253 -1.68 41.73 94.00
N VAL A 254 -2.46 42.80 93.82
CA VAL A 254 -3.01 43.21 92.51
C VAL A 254 -1.90 43.58 91.53
N HIS A 255 -0.86 44.30 91.97
CA HIS A 255 0.30 44.60 91.13
C HIS A 255 1.07 43.33 90.72
N ILE A 256 1.29 42.39 91.64
CA ILE A 256 1.93 41.10 91.34
C ILE A 256 1.10 40.32 90.30
N GLN A 257 -0.23 40.27 90.46
CA GLN A 257 -1.10 39.59 89.51
C GLN A 257 -1.12 40.28 88.13
N THR A 258 -1.13 41.61 88.10
CA THR A 258 -1.07 42.40 86.86
C THR A 258 0.26 42.21 86.13
N ILE A 259 1.38 42.20 86.87
CA ILE A 259 2.70 41.89 86.31
C ILE A 259 2.74 40.45 85.79
N GLY A 260 2.13 39.50 86.50
CA GLY A 260 2.01 38.11 86.05
C GLY A 260 1.31 37.99 84.70
N ILE A 261 0.14 38.63 84.56
CA ILE A 261 -0.64 38.66 83.30
C ILE A 261 0.17 39.31 82.17
N LEU A 262 0.78 40.48 82.41
CA LEU A 262 1.60 41.16 81.40
C LEU A 262 2.85 40.36 81.00
N VAL A 263 3.40 39.54 81.89
CA VAL A 263 4.53 38.64 81.59
C VAL A 263 4.07 37.43 80.78
N SER A 264 2.91 36.82 81.09
CA SER A 264 2.36 35.74 80.26
C SER A 264 1.95 36.23 78.88
N GLU A 265 1.20 37.34 78.78
CA GLU A 265 0.81 37.97 77.51
C GLU A 265 2.04 38.32 76.66
N LYS A 266 3.09 38.91 77.26
CA LYS A 266 4.35 39.18 76.57
C LYS A 266 5.03 37.89 76.07
N SER A 267 5.02 36.82 76.87
CA SER A 267 5.61 35.53 76.49
C SER A 267 4.84 34.88 75.34
N GLU A 268 3.51 34.91 75.38
CA GLU A 268 2.63 34.40 74.32
C GLU A 268 2.79 35.20 73.02
N LEU A 269 2.76 36.54 73.10
CA LEU A 269 2.98 37.43 71.96
C LEU A 269 4.39 37.26 71.36
N GLN A 270 5.43 37.10 72.19
CA GLN A 270 6.80 36.85 71.73
C GLN A 270 6.92 35.47 71.05
N THR A 271 6.19 34.46 71.53
CA THR A 271 6.14 33.12 70.92
C THR A 271 5.38 33.14 69.59
N ALA A 272 4.21 33.81 69.54
CA ALA A 272 3.44 34.01 68.32
C ALA A 272 4.21 34.84 67.26
N LEU A 273 4.97 35.86 67.70
CA LEU A 273 5.87 36.61 66.83
C LEU A 273 6.99 35.73 66.27
N GLY A 274 7.56 34.83 67.08
CA GLY A 274 8.54 33.85 66.64
C GLY A 274 7.99 32.91 65.57
N HIS A 275 6.82 32.32 65.81
CA HIS A 275 6.15 31.43 64.84
C HIS A 275 5.77 32.15 63.53
N THR A 276 5.22 33.37 63.61
CA THR A 276 4.85 34.13 62.40
C THR A 276 6.06 34.58 61.59
N GLN A 277 7.17 34.98 62.24
CA GLN A 277 8.44 35.24 61.56
C GLN A 277 9.02 33.97 60.91
N GLN A 278 8.94 32.81 61.57
CA GLN A 278 9.42 31.54 61.01
C GLN A 278 8.60 31.12 59.78
N ALA A 279 7.27 31.23 59.86
CA ALA A 279 6.37 30.96 58.73
C ALA A 279 6.63 31.92 57.56
N ALA A 280 6.85 33.22 57.82
CA ALA A 280 7.19 34.20 56.79
C ALA A 280 8.52 33.86 56.09
N ARG A 281 9.55 33.43 56.84
CA ARG A 281 10.84 32.98 56.26
C ARG A 281 10.66 31.72 55.40
N GLN A 282 9.86 30.75 55.85
CA GLN A 282 9.53 29.56 55.06
C GLN A 282 8.83 29.93 53.75
N LYS A 283 7.85 30.85 53.79
CA LYS A 283 7.15 31.33 52.58
C LYS A 283 8.03 32.16 51.64
N SER A 284 9.06 32.86 52.13
CA SER A 284 10.08 33.46 51.28
C SER A 284 10.86 32.40 50.49
N GLY A 285 11.38 31.38 51.19
CA GLY A 285 12.10 30.27 50.55
C GLY A 285 11.27 29.46 49.55
N GLU A 286 9.97 29.24 49.84
CA GLU A 286 9.03 28.65 48.88
C GLU A 286 8.85 29.53 47.63
N ALA A 287 8.70 30.85 47.80
CA ALA A 287 8.55 31.80 46.70
C ALA A 287 9.82 31.91 45.85
N GLU A 288 11.01 31.91 46.48
CA GLU A 288 12.31 31.89 45.80
C GLU A 288 12.51 30.60 45.00
N SER A 289 12.15 29.44 45.56
CA SER A 289 12.14 28.14 44.86
C SER A 289 11.16 28.10 43.69
N LEU A 290 9.98 28.71 43.83
CA LEU A 290 9.01 28.87 42.74
C LEU A 290 9.55 29.81 41.65
N ALA A 291 10.18 30.93 42.02
CA ALA A 291 10.79 31.87 41.08
C ALA A 291 11.95 31.24 40.29
N ALA A 292 12.81 30.46 40.95
CA ALA A 292 13.89 29.73 40.30
C ALA A 292 13.37 28.68 39.30
N ARG A 293 12.35 27.90 39.68
CA ARG A 293 11.68 26.94 38.77
C ARG A 293 11.01 27.65 37.59
N LEU A 294 10.34 28.79 37.82
CA LEU A 294 9.75 29.60 36.75
C LEU A 294 10.80 30.18 35.79
N HIS A 295 11.96 30.60 36.31
CA HIS A 295 13.07 31.09 35.50
C HIS A 295 13.65 29.98 34.61
N SER A 296 13.94 28.80 35.18
CA SER A 296 14.39 27.62 34.44
C SER A 296 13.37 27.18 33.37
N SER A 297 12.08 27.17 33.70
CA SER A 297 11.01 26.86 32.75
C SER A 297 10.95 27.87 31.59
N ARG A 298 11.14 29.17 31.86
CA ARG A 298 11.18 30.22 30.81
C ARG A 298 12.40 30.07 29.91
N GLN A 299 13.57 29.78 30.48
CA GLN A 299 14.78 29.48 29.70
C GLN A 299 14.55 28.30 28.77
N ARG A 300 14.02 27.18 29.29
CA ARG A 300 13.72 25.97 28.51
C ARG A 300 12.71 26.23 27.38
N VAL A 301 11.70 27.07 27.60
CA VAL A 301 10.77 27.49 26.53
C VAL A 301 11.53 28.24 25.43
N SER A 302 12.37 29.22 25.78
CA SER A 302 13.15 29.93 24.75
C SER A 302 14.27 29.11 24.10
N GLU A 303 14.74 28.04 24.71
CA GLU A 303 15.58 27.03 24.06
C GLU A 303 14.76 26.23 23.04
N LEU A 304 13.57 25.76 23.43
CA LEU A 304 12.66 25.06 22.53
C LEU A 304 12.24 25.93 21.33
N GLU A 305 11.87 27.21 21.54
CA GLU A 305 11.56 28.18 20.48
C GLU A 305 12.70 28.31 19.44
N ARG A 306 13.96 28.31 19.89
CA ARG A 306 15.13 28.33 19.01
C ARG A 306 15.32 27.01 18.26
N THR A 307 15.14 25.86 18.92
CA THR A 307 15.20 24.56 18.23
C THR A 307 14.10 24.39 17.19
N LEU A 308 12.86 24.79 17.49
CA LEU A 308 11.74 24.80 16.54
C LEU A 308 12.00 25.72 15.35
N SER A 309 12.60 26.89 15.59
CA SER A 309 13.01 27.81 14.52
C SER A 309 14.09 27.21 13.62
N SER A 310 15.08 26.53 14.21
CA SER A 310 16.15 25.83 13.49
C SER A 310 15.60 24.65 12.68
N ILE A 311 14.76 23.81 13.27
CA ILE A 311 14.08 22.68 12.60
C ILE A 311 13.20 23.18 11.47
N SER A 312 12.45 24.27 11.63
CA SER A 312 11.64 24.88 10.55
C SER A 312 12.51 25.38 9.38
N MET A 313 13.70 25.92 9.67
CA MET A 313 14.66 26.33 8.63
C MET A 313 15.25 25.10 7.91
N GLN A 314 15.65 24.06 8.66
CA GLN A 314 16.15 22.80 8.10
C GLN A 314 15.10 22.08 7.25
N GLN A 315 13.84 22.06 7.71
CA GLN A 315 12.70 21.54 6.95
C GLN A 315 12.58 22.28 5.61
N LYS A 316 12.51 23.62 5.62
CA LYS A 316 12.43 24.45 4.40
C LYS A 316 13.63 24.26 3.46
N GLN A 317 14.81 23.91 3.98
CA GLN A 317 15.97 23.55 3.16
C GLN A 317 15.82 22.14 2.56
N SER A 318 15.37 21.15 3.34
CA SER A 318 15.09 19.79 2.83
C SER A 318 13.97 19.77 1.78
N GLU A 319 12.94 20.60 1.93
CA GLU A 319 11.87 20.76 0.94
C GLU A 319 12.36 21.37 -0.38
N LYS A 320 13.35 22.28 -0.34
CA LYS A 320 14.00 22.80 -1.55
C LYS A 320 14.80 21.70 -2.25
N HIS A 321 15.64 20.99 -1.49
CA HIS A 321 16.44 19.90 -2.03
C HIS A 321 15.58 18.77 -2.62
N ASN A 322 14.46 18.42 -1.97
CA ASN A 322 13.53 17.42 -2.51
C ASN A 322 12.85 17.91 -3.81
N LYS A 323 12.54 19.22 -3.91
CA LYS A 323 12.08 19.86 -5.16
C LYS A 323 13.16 19.95 -6.26
N GLU A 324 14.44 19.84 -5.91
CA GLU A 324 15.56 19.74 -6.86
C GLU A 324 15.70 18.29 -7.34
N LEU A 325 15.76 17.31 -6.43
CA LEU A 325 15.79 15.87 -6.74
C LEU A 325 14.61 15.41 -7.61
N VAL A 326 13.40 15.95 -7.38
CA VAL A 326 12.22 15.68 -8.22
C VAL A 326 12.42 16.18 -9.66
N LYS A 327 13.05 17.35 -9.86
CA LYS A 327 13.38 17.85 -11.21
C LYS A 327 14.46 17.02 -11.87
N GLU A 328 15.50 16.63 -11.13
CA GLU A 328 16.56 15.76 -11.65
C GLU A 328 16.02 14.39 -12.07
N ARG A 329 15.16 13.77 -11.23
CA ARG A 329 14.42 12.55 -11.57
C ARG A 329 13.64 12.68 -12.86
N ASP A 330 12.89 13.77 -13.04
CA ASP A 330 12.02 13.94 -14.21
C ASP A 330 12.80 14.35 -15.48
N ASN A 331 13.93 15.05 -15.34
CA ASN A 331 14.92 15.23 -16.41
C ASN A 331 15.52 13.89 -16.85
N LEU A 332 15.96 13.05 -15.89
CA LEU A 332 16.52 11.72 -16.17
C LEU A 332 15.49 10.79 -16.83
N LYS A 333 14.22 10.83 -16.43
CA LYS A 333 13.13 10.12 -17.15
C LYS A 333 13.00 10.59 -18.60
N LEU A 334 13.09 11.89 -18.85
CA LEU A 334 13.02 12.45 -20.21
C LEU A 334 14.23 12.04 -21.06
N GLU A 335 15.41 11.92 -20.47
CA GLU A 335 16.61 11.39 -21.14
C GLU A 335 16.51 9.89 -21.42
N LEU A 336 16.02 9.09 -20.46
CA LEU A 336 15.74 7.67 -20.66
C LEU A 336 14.71 7.43 -21.77
N TYR A 337 13.64 8.23 -21.83
CA TYR A 337 12.65 8.17 -22.91
C TYR A 337 13.29 8.47 -24.29
N LYS A 338 14.07 9.55 -24.40
CA LYS A 338 14.82 9.88 -25.62
C LYS A 338 15.76 8.75 -26.05
N ARG A 339 16.43 8.11 -25.09
CA ARG A 339 17.38 7.01 -25.31
C ARG A 339 16.70 5.67 -25.64
N SER A 340 15.48 5.43 -25.15
CA SER A 340 14.65 4.32 -25.61
C SER A 340 14.28 4.50 -27.07
N LYS A 341 13.73 5.67 -27.43
CA LYS A 341 13.34 5.99 -28.81
C LYS A 341 14.50 5.88 -29.80
N SER A 342 15.69 6.39 -29.48
CA SER A 342 16.86 6.21 -30.36
C SER A 342 17.38 4.77 -30.37
N SER A 343 17.22 4.00 -29.29
CA SER A 343 17.49 2.55 -29.33
C SER A 343 16.48 1.79 -30.18
N GLU A 344 15.22 2.22 -30.25
CA GLU A 344 14.19 1.64 -31.12
C GLU A 344 14.46 1.96 -32.59
N GLU A 345 14.82 3.20 -32.91
CA GLU A 345 15.27 3.64 -34.24
C GLU A 345 16.49 2.84 -34.72
N ILE A 346 17.50 2.63 -33.86
CA ILE A 346 18.68 1.81 -34.18
C ILE A 346 18.32 0.32 -34.32
N LYS A 347 17.39 -0.22 -33.52
CA LYS A 347 16.88 -1.59 -33.69
C LYS A 347 16.19 -1.78 -35.04
N GLN A 348 15.37 -0.80 -35.46
CA GLN A 348 14.73 -0.83 -36.77
C GLN A 348 15.79 -0.80 -37.89
N GLN A 349 16.75 0.13 -37.85
CA GLN A 349 17.85 0.21 -38.81
C GLN A 349 18.64 -1.11 -38.90
N ASN A 350 18.94 -1.74 -37.77
CA ASN A 350 19.60 -3.05 -37.73
C ASN A 350 18.74 -4.16 -38.37
N SER A 351 17.41 -4.14 -38.20
CA SER A 351 16.52 -5.10 -38.87
C SER A 351 16.47 -4.90 -40.39
N GLU A 352 16.38 -3.65 -40.85
CA GLU A 352 16.42 -3.32 -42.29
C GLU A 352 17.76 -3.68 -42.93
N LEU A 353 18.88 -3.48 -42.23
CA LEU A 353 20.21 -3.90 -42.69
C LEU A 353 20.34 -5.43 -42.71
N SER A 354 19.78 -6.12 -41.73
CA SER A 354 19.78 -7.60 -41.68
C SER A 354 18.98 -8.21 -42.84
N GLU A 355 17.82 -7.63 -43.16
CA GLU A 355 17.01 -8.05 -44.31
C GLU A 355 17.71 -7.75 -45.65
N LYS A 356 18.37 -6.59 -45.79
CA LYS A 356 19.20 -6.27 -46.96
C LYS A 356 20.34 -7.29 -47.13
N VAL A 357 21.03 -7.66 -46.05
CA VAL A 357 22.08 -8.70 -46.08
C VAL A 357 21.50 -10.06 -46.47
N HIS A 358 20.37 -10.48 -45.90
CA HIS A 358 19.72 -11.74 -46.27
C HIS A 358 19.28 -11.75 -47.75
N SER A 359 18.77 -10.63 -48.27
CA SER A 359 18.41 -10.47 -49.68
C SER A 359 19.65 -10.60 -50.58
N LEU A 360 20.75 -9.92 -50.25
CA LEU A 360 22.01 -10.00 -51.00
C LEU A 360 22.63 -11.41 -50.96
N VAL A 361 22.58 -12.10 -49.82
CA VAL A 361 23.02 -13.50 -49.70
C VAL A 361 22.15 -14.42 -50.57
N SER A 362 20.83 -14.22 -50.58
CA SER A 362 19.92 -14.98 -51.45
C SER A 362 20.22 -14.74 -52.93
N GLN A 363 20.39 -13.49 -53.35
CA GLN A 363 20.78 -13.12 -54.73
C GLN A 363 22.13 -13.74 -55.11
N ASN A 364 23.13 -13.68 -54.22
CA ASN A 364 24.44 -14.28 -54.44
C ASN A 364 24.37 -15.82 -54.57
N SER A 365 23.43 -16.47 -53.87
CA SER A 365 23.18 -17.91 -54.02
C SER A 365 22.47 -18.27 -55.34
N ALA A 366 21.54 -17.43 -55.81
CA ALA A 366 20.92 -17.60 -57.12
C ALA A 366 21.94 -17.42 -58.25
N MET A 367 22.71 -16.34 -58.22
CA MET A 367 23.79 -16.08 -59.19
C MET A 367 24.83 -17.20 -59.25
N LYS A 368 25.09 -17.91 -58.14
CA LYS A 368 25.96 -19.10 -58.14
C LYS A 368 25.33 -20.28 -58.90
N LEU A 369 24.05 -20.55 -58.67
CA LEU A 369 23.33 -21.59 -59.43
C LEU A 369 23.23 -21.24 -60.92
N ASP A 370 23.00 -19.96 -61.25
CA ASP A 370 23.00 -19.47 -62.64
C ASP A 370 24.39 -19.66 -63.29
N VAL A 371 25.48 -19.36 -62.57
CA VAL A 371 26.85 -19.60 -63.03
C VAL A 371 27.16 -21.09 -63.19
N GLU A 372 26.73 -21.95 -62.26
CA GLU A 372 26.88 -23.40 -62.38
C GLU A 372 26.12 -23.95 -63.60
N ASP A 373 24.91 -23.45 -63.87
CA ASP A 373 24.13 -23.86 -65.04
C ASP A 373 24.66 -23.27 -66.36
N LEU A 374 25.26 -22.08 -66.33
CA LEU A 374 25.99 -21.53 -67.47
C LEU A 374 27.30 -22.31 -67.72
N GLN A 375 27.99 -22.78 -66.68
CA GLN A 375 29.14 -23.67 -66.82
C GLN A 375 28.76 -25.00 -67.47
N LYS A 376 27.68 -25.67 -67.01
CA LYS A 376 27.16 -26.90 -67.64
C LYS A 376 26.77 -26.69 -69.11
N LYS A 377 26.20 -25.51 -69.44
CA LYS A 377 25.88 -25.13 -70.83
C LYS A 377 27.14 -24.83 -71.66
N LEU A 378 28.16 -24.21 -71.07
CA LEU A 378 29.44 -23.94 -71.72
C LEU A 378 30.19 -25.25 -72.01
N GLU A 379 30.30 -26.17 -71.04
CA GLU A 379 30.87 -27.51 -71.25
C GLU A 379 30.15 -28.26 -72.39
N MET A 380 28.82 -28.20 -72.43
CA MET A 380 28.02 -28.78 -73.52
C MET A 380 28.26 -28.08 -74.86
N ALA A 381 28.39 -26.75 -74.88
CA ALA A 381 28.67 -25.97 -76.08
C ALA A 381 30.10 -26.19 -76.58
N GLU A 382 31.09 -26.32 -75.70
CA GLU A 382 32.47 -26.67 -76.03
C GLU A 382 32.55 -28.09 -76.61
N LEU A 383 31.81 -29.06 -76.06
CA LEU A 383 31.68 -30.41 -76.65
C LEU A 383 31.02 -30.37 -78.03
N MET A 384 29.97 -29.57 -78.24
CA MET A 384 29.37 -29.36 -79.57
C MET A 384 30.35 -28.67 -80.53
N ILE A 385 31.07 -27.63 -80.09
CA ILE A 385 32.09 -26.94 -80.89
C ILE A 385 33.25 -27.89 -81.22
N GLN A 386 33.63 -28.80 -80.34
CA GLN A 386 34.63 -29.83 -80.63
C GLN A 386 34.13 -30.81 -81.70
N GLN A 387 32.87 -31.21 -81.66
CA GLN A 387 32.23 -32.01 -82.71
C GLN A 387 32.14 -31.25 -84.05
N PHE A 388 31.67 -30.00 -84.05
CA PHE A 388 31.59 -29.17 -85.27
C PHE A 388 32.97 -28.74 -85.80
N SER A 389 33.99 -28.62 -84.95
CA SER A 389 35.38 -28.40 -85.40
C SER A 389 35.95 -29.63 -86.10
N SER A 390 35.44 -30.83 -85.81
CA SER A 390 35.71 -32.04 -86.60
C SER A 390 34.83 -32.18 -87.85
N GLN A 391 33.83 -31.29 -88.03
CA GLN A 391 32.86 -31.28 -89.13
C GLN A 391 32.64 -29.84 -89.67
N GLY A 392 33.73 -29.14 -90.00
CA GLY A 392 33.69 -27.70 -90.27
C GLY A 392 32.85 -27.30 -91.50
N GLY A 393 31.90 -26.38 -91.32
CA GLY A 393 31.17 -25.76 -92.44
C GLY A 393 29.83 -25.08 -92.14
N SER A 394 29.77 -24.07 -91.27
CA SER A 394 28.59 -23.17 -91.18
C SER A 394 28.97 -21.76 -90.71
N LEU A 395 28.24 -20.74 -91.21
CA LEU A 395 28.43 -19.32 -90.87
C LEU A 395 27.86 -18.94 -89.49
N ASP A 396 26.84 -19.65 -89.02
CA ASP A 396 26.10 -19.35 -87.78
C ASP A 396 27.00 -19.40 -86.53
N ALA A 397 27.96 -20.33 -86.52
CA ALA A 397 28.92 -20.49 -85.42
C ALA A 397 29.78 -19.22 -85.16
N ASN A 398 30.11 -18.44 -86.20
CA ASN A 398 30.86 -17.20 -86.04
C ASN A 398 30.04 -16.11 -85.34
N GLN A 399 28.72 -16.07 -85.56
CA GLN A 399 27.85 -15.04 -84.98
C GLN A 399 27.55 -15.33 -83.50
N GLN A 400 27.40 -16.61 -83.14
CA GLN A 400 27.31 -17.07 -81.75
C GLN A 400 28.64 -16.83 -80.99
N LEU A 401 29.78 -17.10 -81.62
CA LEU A 401 31.10 -16.82 -81.05
C LEU A 401 31.30 -15.33 -80.74
N GLN A 402 30.81 -14.42 -81.59
CA GLN A 402 30.96 -12.99 -81.34
C GLN A 402 30.12 -12.50 -80.15
N MET A 403 28.88 -13.00 -79.98
CA MET A 403 28.08 -12.65 -78.80
C MET A 403 28.73 -13.12 -77.49
N ALA A 404 29.35 -14.31 -77.48
CA ALA A 404 30.08 -14.82 -76.33
C ALA A 404 31.33 -13.97 -75.97
N LEU A 405 31.98 -13.34 -76.97
CA LEU A 405 33.08 -12.40 -76.73
C LEU A 405 32.60 -11.06 -76.14
N GLU A 406 31.43 -10.57 -76.55
CA GLU A 406 30.81 -9.35 -76.02
C GLU A 406 30.30 -9.57 -74.57
N GLU A 407 29.69 -10.73 -74.29
CA GLU A 407 29.30 -11.14 -72.93
C GLU A 407 30.53 -11.25 -72.01
N LYS A 408 31.60 -11.91 -72.47
CA LYS A 408 32.88 -12.00 -71.75
C LYS A 408 33.44 -10.62 -71.39
N ALA A 409 33.48 -9.68 -72.34
CA ALA A 409 33.98 -8.33 -72.08
C ALA A 409 33.13 -7.58 -71.03
N SER A 410 31.81 -7.82 -71.01
CA SER A 410 30.92 -7.26 -69.99
C SER A 410 31.19 -7.82 -68.59
N LEU A 411 31.53 -9.10 -68.48
CA LEU A 411 31.88 -9.77 -67.22
C LEU A 411 33.27 -9.34 -66.73
N GLU A 412 34.27 -9.23 -67.62
CA GLU A 412 35.59 -8.69 -67.30
C GLU A 412 35.49 -7.26 -66.73
N THR A 413 34.58 -6.44 -67.26
CA THR A 413 34.31 -5.08 -66.75
C THR A 413 33.68 -5.10 -65.34
N GLN A 414 32.75 -6.03 -65.06
CA GLN A 414 32.16 -6.17 -63.72
C GLN A 414 33.17 -6.70 -62.69
N VAL A 415 34.02 -7.65 -63.08
CA VAL A 415 35.11 -8.16 -62.23
C VAL A 415 36.10 -7.04 -61.89
N ALA A 416 36.44 -6.17 -62.85
CA ALA A 416 37.29 -5.01 -62.60
C ALA A 416 36.66 -4.06 -61.55
N GLN A 417 35.39 -3.68 -61.69
CA GLN A 417 34.68 -2.82 -60.75
C GLN A 417 34.60 -3.41 -59.33
N LEU A 418 34.28 -4.70 -59.22
CA LEU A 418 34.28 -5.40 -57.93
C LEU A 418 35.69 -5.44 -57.31
N SER A 419 36.73 -5.68 -58.11
CA SER A 419 38.11 -5.67 -57.62
C SER A 419 38.53 -4.30 -57.11
N GLU A 420 38.11 -3.21 -57.76
CA GLU A 420 38.42 -1.84 -57.31
C GLU A 420 37.74 -1.54 -55.97
N SER A 421 36.45 -1.90 -55.81
CA SER A 421 35.73 -1.72 -54.53
C SER A 421 36.36 -2.49 -53.37
N LEU A 422 36.92 -3.68 -53.64
CA LEU A 422 37.62 -4.48 -52.64
C LEU A 422 38.96 -3.84 -52.24
N HIS A 423 39.72 -3.30 -53.20
CA HIS A 423 40.94 -2.54 -52.91
C HIS A 423 40.67 -1.27 -52.11
N GLN A 424 39.57 -0.55 -52.38
CA GLN A 424 39.15 0.63 -51.61
C GLN A 424 38.86 0.27 -50.14
N LEU A 425 38.01 -0.75 -49.90
CA LEU A 425 37.70 -1.22 -48.53
C LEU A 425 38.94 -1.77 -47.80
N GLN A 426 39.86 -2.40 -48.52
CA GLN A 426 41.14 -2.84 -47.95
C GLN A 426 42.01 -1.64 -47.54
N ALA A 427 42.13 -0.61 -48.37
CA ALA A 427 42.90 0.60 -48.06
C ALA A 427 42.30 1.38 -46.88
N GLU A 428 40.96 1.45 -46.77
CA GLU A 428 40.30 2.02 -45.58
C GLU A 428 40.64 1.24 -44.30
N ARG A 429 40.50 -0.10 -44.33
CA ARG A 429 40.85 -0.97 -43.21
C ARG A 429 42.31 -0.81 -42.79
N ASP A 430 43.24 -0.77 -43.74
CA ASP A 430 44.66 -0.60 -43.45
C ASP A 430 44.96 0.80 -42.89
N GLN A 431 44.27 1.84 -43.34
CA GLN A 431 44.34 3.18 -42.73
C GLN A 431 43.80 3.22 -41.29
N TYR A 432 42.76 2.44 -40.95
CA TYR A 432 42.28 2.32 -39.57
C TYR A 432 43.25 1.54 -38.68
N VAL A 433 43.88 0.48 -39.18
CA VAL A 433 44.92 -0.28 -38.46
C VAL A 433 46.13 0.61 -38.16
N GLU A 434 46.56 1.43 -39.12
CA GLU A 434 47.67 2.38 -38.91
C GLU A 434 47.35 3.43 -37.84
N LYS A 435 46.17 4.06 -37.86
CA LYS A 435 45.74 5.01 -36.80
C LYS A 435 45.78 4.38 -35.41
N LEU A 436 45.28 3.16 -35.27
CA LEU A 436 45.32 2.42 -33.98
C LEU A 436 46.76 2.10 -33.55
N ARG A 437 47.68 1.86 -34.50
CA ARG A 437 49.11 1.67 -34.21
C ARG A 437 49.78 2.98 -33.77
N GLU A 438 49.45 4.10 -34.41
CA GLU A 438 49.94 5.44 -34.04
C GLU A 438 49.46 5.82 -32.63
N GLU A 439 48.16 5.68 -32.34
CA GLU A 439 47.59 5.92 -31.00
C GLU A 439 48.24 5.01 -29.95
N GLY A 440 48.40 3.70 -30.25
CA GLY A 440 49.08 2.75 -29.37
C GLY A 440 50.53 3.14 -29.08
N SER A 441 51.27 3.61 -30.09
CA SER A 441 52.65 4.11 -29.94
C SER A 441 52.72 5.35 -29.03
N VAL A 442 51.79 6.29 -29.18
CA VAL A 442 51.72 7.49 -28.32
C VAL A 442 51.43 7.11 -26.86
N TRP A 443 50.52 6.18 -26.61
CA TRP A 443 50.26 5.67 -25.25
C TRP A 443 51.45 4.90 -24.68
N GLN A 444 52.13 4.08 -25.47
CA GLN A 444 53.32 3.34 -25.06
C GLN A 444 54.48 4.28 -24.69
N GLN A 445 54.78 5.28 -25.53
CA GLN A 445 55.77 6.32 -25.23
C GLN A 445 55.40 7.08 -23.95
N ARG A 446 54.12 7.38 -23.72
CA ARG A 446 53.69 8.10 -22.52
C ARG A 446 53.84 7.28 -21.24
N VAL A 447 53.65 5.96 -21.31
CA VAL A 447 53.95 5.04 -20.20
C VAL A 447 55.46 4.96 -19.97
N GLN A 448 56.27 4.85 -21.01
CA GLN A 448 57.74 4.82 -20.91
C GLN A 448 58.29 6.07 -20.22
N GLN A 449 57.91 7.27 -20.68
CA GLN A 449 58.30 8.55 -20.06
C GLN A 449 57.99 8.62 -18.56
N LEU A 450 56.85 8.07 -18.12
CA LEU A 450 56.48 8.05 -16.71
C LEU A 450 57.28 7.01 -15.93
N SER A 451 57.61 5.85 -16.51
CA SER A 451 58.48 4.85 -15.88
C SER A 451 59.92 5.34 -15.74
N GLU A 452 60.45 6.05 -16.74
CA GLU A 452 61.79 6.67 -16.71
C GLU A 452 61.87 7.74 -15.60
N GLN A 453 60.86 8.61 -15.48
CA GLN A 453 60.79 9.60 -14.41
C GLN A 453 60.72 8.97 -13.01
N VAL A 454 60.02 7.85 -12.84
CA VAL A 454 60.02 7.11 -11.56
C VAL A 454 61.39 6.48 -11.29
N HIS A 455 62.08 6.00 -12.32
CA HIS A 455 63.41 5.40 -12.18
C HIS A 455 64.49 6.42 -11.81
N THR A 456 64.55 7.59 -12.46
CA THR A 456 65.54 8.63 -12.12
C THR A 456 65.35 9.16 -10.70
N MET A 457 64.11 9.37 -10.27
CA MET A 457 63.79 9.77 -8.89
C MET A 457 64.20 8.71 -7.85
N ALA A 458 64.25 7.43 -8.23
CA ALA A 458 64.75 6.36 -7.37
C ALA A 458 66.28 6.38 -7.28
N GLU A 459 66.99 6.52 -8.41
CA GLU A 459 68.46 6.62 -8.40
C GLU A 459 68.96 7.85 -7.62
N GLU A 460 68.30 9.00 -7.77
CA GLU A 460 68.65 10.23 -7.03
C GLU A 460 68.52 10.02 -5.52
N LYS A 461 67.46 9.33 -5.07
CA LYS A 461 67.28 8.96 -3.67
C LYS A 461 68.42 8.07 -3.16
N GLU A 462 68.84 7.05 -3.91
CA GLU A 462 69.94 6.16 -3.51
C GLU A 462 71.27 6.89 -3.43
N LYS A 463 71.58 7.75 -4.42
CA LYS A 463 72.78 8.61 -4.42
C LYS A 463 72.82 9.54 -3.20
N HIS A 464 71.67 10.06 -2.77
CA HIS A 464 71.59 10.86 -1.54
C HIS A 464 71.83 10.04 -0.27
N MET A 465 71.32 8.82 -0.16
CA MET A 465 71.59 7.97 1.02
C MET A 465 73.06 7.56 1.11
N ALA A 466 73.69 7.18 -0.01
CA ALA A 466 75.10 6.81 -0.06
C ALA A 466 76.02 7.97 0.40
N LYS A 467 75.69 9.21 0.03
CA LYS A 467 76.48 10.40 0.42
C LYS A 467 76.35 10.75 1.91
N ILE A 468 75.26 10.35 2.57
CA ILE A 468 75.12 10.49 4.04
C ILE A 468 76.05 9.50 4.74
N GLN A 469 76.04 8.23 4.34
CA GLN A 469 76.89 7.17 4.90
C GLN A 469 78.38 7.55 4.87
N GLU A 470 78.86 8.03 3.72
CA GLU A 470 80.26 8.45 3.53
C GLU A 470 80.68 9.59 4.49
N LEU A 471 79.76 10.50 4.86
CA LEU A 471 80.04 11.60 5.77
C LEU A 471 80.09 11.15 7.24
N GLU A 472 79.39 10.07 7.59
CA GLU A 472 79.40 9.49 8.94
C GLU A 472 80.74 8.78 9.22
N ASP A 473 81.21 7.95 8.28
CA ASP A 473 82.47 7.20 8.40
C ASP A 473 83.68 8.13 8.64
N ASN A 474 83.79 9.22 7.85
CA ASN A 474 84.90 10.19 7.91
C ASN A 474 85.05 10.89 9.28
N VAL A 475 83.98 10.99 10.08
CA VAL A 475 84.02 11.60 11.42
C VAL A 475 84.67 10.66 12.45
N THR A 476 84.60 9.35 12.24
CA THR A 476 85.10 8.36 13.21
C THR A 476 86.62 8.24 13.23
N GLU A 477 87.28 8.34 12.07
CA GLU A 477 88.72 8.13 11.92
C GLU A 477 89.56 9.19 12.67
N LEU A 478 89.13 10.46 12.59
CA LEU A 478 89.84 11.61 13.15
C LEU A 478 90.02 11.59 14.67
N LEU A 479 89.16 10.85 15.40
CA LEU A 479 89.15 10.83 16.88
C LEU A 479 90.22 9.91 17.50
N SER A 480 90.95 9.13 16.69
CA SER A 480 91.74 7.98 17.16
C SER A 480 93.21 8.24 17.52
N THR A 481 93.72 9.48 17.40
CA THR A 481 95.15 9.72 17.11
C THR A 481 96.01 10.43 18.18
N SER A 482 95.55 10.69 19.41
CA SER A 482 96.35 11.49 20.37
C SER A 482 96.25 11.13 21.87
N GLY A 483 97.41 10.99 22.54
CA GLY A 483 97.56 11.09 24.01
C GLY A 483 98.60 10.17 24.69
N ARG A 484 99.66 10.73 25.33
CA ARG A 484 100.52 10.03 26.33
C ARG A 484 101.40 10.97 27.21
N LEU A 485 101.02 11.14 28.49
CA LEU A 485 101.75 10.95 29.79
C LEU A 485 103.33 11.05 29.88
N PRO A 486 103.97 11.16 31.08
CA PRO A 486 103.69 11.94 32.31
C PRO A 486 104.96 12.42 33.15
N SER A 487 104.67 13.03 34.32
CA SER A 487 105.36 13.29 35.63
C SER A 487 106.21 12.16 36.32
N PRO A 488 106.75 12.25 37.60
CA PRO A 488 106.98 13.39 38.56
C PRO A 488 108.39 13.60 39.29
N PRO A 489 108.74 13.17 40.56
CA PRO A 489 109.97 14.15 41.79
C PRO A 489 111.52 14.36 41.55
N GLY A 490 112.16 15.19 42.41
CA GLY A 490 113.15 14.76 43.45
C GLY A 490 114.71 14.74 43.26
N PRO A 491 115.46 15.86 43.40
CA PRO A 491 116.74 16.08 44.16
C PRO A 491 116.84 16.18 45.72
N THR A 492 118.03 16.20 46.41
CA THR A 492 118.87 15.11 47.09
C THR A 492 118.32 14.47 48.38
N ALA A 493 118.38 14.96 49.64
CA ALA A 493 118.88 16.17 50.30
C ALA A 493 118.57 17.52 49.62
N ALA A 494 119.30 18.57 49.97
CA ALA A 494 119.02 19.97 49.64
C ALA A 494 119.64 20.41 48.29
N GLU A 495 120.07 19.48 47.46
CA GLU A 495 120.91 19.72 46.27
C GLU A 495 120.42 19.01 44.98
N LEU A 496 120.66 17.68 44.79
CA LEU A 496 120.83 17.06 43.46
C LEU A 496 120.33 15.60 43.18
N SER A 497 119.61 14.86 44.06
CA SER A 497 119.14 13.46 43.74
C SER A 497 117.82 12.78 44.27
N LEU A 498 117.08 13.16 45.35
CA LEU A 498 115.77 12.54 45.78
C LEU A 498 114.77 13.46 46.57
N GLN A 499 115.20 14.07 47.68
CA GLN A 499 114.37 14.52 48.83
C GLN A 499 113.52 15.81 48.74
N GLU A 500 114.03 16.96 48.31
CA GLU A 500 113.39 18.28 48.50
C GLU A 500 112.92 18.98 47.21
N GLU A 501 113.37 18.51 46.04
CA GLU A 501 112.59 18.73 44.80
C GLU A 501 111.30 17.87 44.78
N ILE A 502 111.00 17.22 45.90
CA ILE A 502 109.62 16.89 46.28
C ILE A 502 108.70 18.11 46.29
N GLN A 503 109.16 19.37 46.20
CA GLN A 503 108.29 20.52 45.92
C GLN A 503 107.67 20.46 44.52
N ARG A 504 108.38 20.04 43.47
CA ARG A 504 107.74 19.68 42.18
C ARG A 504 106.92 18.42 42.32
N LEU A 505 107.46 17.41 43.03
CA LEU A 505 106.76 16.16 43.36
C LEU A 505 105.65 16.35 44.46
N GLN A 506 105.28 17.60 44.78
CA GLN A 506 104.15 18.04 45.61
C GLN A 506 103.25 18.97 44.81
N GLN A 507 103.81 19.93 44.04
CA GLN A 507 103.08 20.73 43.06
C GLN A 507 102.41 19.84 42.02
N GLU A 508 103.11 18.90 41.39
CA GLU A 508 102.51 17.93 40.47
C GLU A 508 101.52 17.00 41.18
N LYS A 509 101.69 16.72 42.47
CA LYS A 509 100.69 15.98 43.26
C LYS A 509 99.46 16.84 43.52
N GLU A 510 99.60 18.13 43.77
CA GLU A 510 98.52 19.11 44.00
C GLU A 510 97.82 19.50 42.70
N GLU A 511 98.54 19.54 41.57
CA GLU A 511 98.02 19.68 40.21
C GLU A 511 97.31 18.40 39.77
N LEU A 512 97.87 17.21 39.96
CA LEU A 512 97.17 15.94 39.70
C LEU A 512 95.99 15.75 40.65
N HIS A 513 96.07 16.21 41.90
CA HIS A 513 94.93 16.23 42.81
C HIS A 513 93.90 17.29 42.42
N GLY A 514 94.31 18.43 41.86
CA GLY A 514 93.44 19.45 41.30
C GLY A 514 92.75 19.01 40.01
N GLN A 515 93.47 18.32 39.13
CA GLN A 515 92.97 17.66 37.92
C GLN A 515 92.03 16.50 38.28
N TYR A 516 92.38 15.69 39.29
CA TYR A 516 91.49 14.65 39.81
C TYR A 516 90.23 15.25 40.46
N GLN A 517 90.35 16.31 41.27
CA GLN A 517 89.19 17.02 41.81
C GLN A 517 88.34 17.67 40.71
N ALA A 518 88.96 18.21 39.66
CA ALA A 518 88.23 18.71 38.48
C ALA A 518 87.51 17.55 37.78
N GLN A 519 88.20 16.46 37.46
CA GLN A 519 87.62 15.27 36.84
C GLN A 519 86.53 14.62 37.71
N VAL A 520 86.62 14.69 39.04
CA VAL A 520 85.54 14.26 39.96
C VAL A 520 84.34 15.21 39.83
N ARG A 521 84.53 16.53 39.88
CA ARG A 521 83.45 17.52 39.66
C ARG A 521 82.83 17.42 38.27
N ASP A 522 83.61 17.07 37.26
CA ASP A 522 83.16 16.87 35.89
C ASP A 522 82.35 15.56 35.77
N ASN A 523 82.79 14.48 36.43
CA ASN A 523 82.01 13.24 36.54
C ASN A 523 80.73 13.43 37.39
N GLU A 524 80.76 14.26 38.43
CA GLU A 524 79.58 14.66 39.21
C GLU A 524 78.59 15.43 38.32
N GLN A 525 79.07 16.42 37.55
CA GLN A 525 78.25 17.17 36.59
C GLN A 525 77.68 16.26 35.49
N LEU A 526 78.47 15.35 34.92
CA LEU A 526 78.00 14.35 33.95
C LEU A 526 76.99 13.38 34.58
N SER A 527 77.17 12.99 35.86
CA SER A 527 76.21 12.14 36.58
C SER A 527 74.91 12.88 36.92
N HIS A 528 74.95 14.19 37.11
CA HIS A 528 73.77 15.04 37.20
C HIS A 528 73.06 15.16 35.84
N LEU A 529 73.81 15.47 34.77
CA LEU A 529 73.26 15.59 33.42
C LEU A 529 72.66 14.27 32.90
N ASN A 530 73.28 13.13 33.21
CA ASN A 530 72.73 11.81 32.88
C ASN A 530 71.41 11.56 33.63
N ARG A 531 71.32 11.92 34.92
CA ARG A 531 70.08 11.80 35.69
C ARG A 531 68.96 12.71 35.14
N GLU A 532 69.29 13.93 34.74
CA GLU A 532 68.35 14.83 34.06
C GLU A 532 67.89 14.27 32.70
N GLN A 533 68.75 13.55 31.98
CA GLN A 533 68.39 12.84 30.75
C GLN A 533 67.53 11.59 31.03
N GLU A 534 67.84 10.80 32.06
CA GLU A 534 67.04 9.65 32.50
C GLU A 534 65.63 10.08 32.93
N GLU A 535 65.51 11.12 33.76
CA GLU A 535 64.23 11.69 34.18
C GLU A 535 63.42 12.19 32.97
N ARG A 536 64.07 12.87 32.02
CA ARG A 536 63.44 13.36 30.79
C ARG A 536 63.04 12.23 29.83
N LEU A 537 63.80 11.13 29.76
CA LEU A 537 63.44 9.93 29.01
C LEU A 537 62.21 9.25 29.65
N LEU A 538 62.19 9.11 30.98
CA LEU A 538 61.03 8.58 31.71
C LEU A 538 59.78 9.46 31.56
N GLU A 539 59.92 10.79 31.42
CA GLU A 539 58.80 11.67 31.07
C GLU A 539 58.32 11.45 29.63
N LEU A 540 59.25 11.32 28.67
CA LEU A 540 58.91 11.04 27.27
C LEU A 540 58.22 9.67 27.13
N GLU A 541 58.70 8.63 27.78
CA GLU A 541 58.05 7.31 27.85
C GLU A 541 56.61 7.42 28.39
N LYS A 542 56.40 8.18 29.48
CA LYS A 542 55.05 8.46 30.02
C LYS A 542 54.17 9.31 29.09
N THR A 543 54.74 10.06 28.14
CA THR A 543 53.93 10.70 27.08
C THR A 543 53.58 9.71 25.98
N VAL A 544 54.51 8.83 25.57
CA VAL A 544 54.28 7.80 24.54
C VAL A 544 53.27 6.76 25.02
N GLN A 545 53.35 6.31 26.28
CA GLN A 545 52.37 5.43 26.91
C GLN A 545 50.97 6.04 26.85
N ARG A 546 50.78 7.27 27.33
CA ARG A 546 49.49 7.97 27.23
C ARG A 546 49.00 8.16 25.81
N TYR A 547 49.88 8.49 24.85
CA TYR A 547 49.47 8.54 23.44
C TYR A 547 49.08 7.18 22.87
N SER A 548 49.64 6.07 23.37
CA SER A 548 49.24 4.71 22.99
C SER A 548 47.90 4.30 23.62
N GLU A 549 47.65 4.66 24.88
CA GLU A 549 46.36 4.49 25.57
C GLU A 549 45.28 5.28 24.84
N GLU A 550 45.49 6.59 24.60
CA GLU A 550 44.57 7.41 23.82
C GLU A 550 44.38 6.91 22.37
N ALA A 551 45.34 6.18 21.79
CA ALA A 551 45.19 5.60 20.46
C ALA A 551 44.29 4.36 20.47
N VAL A 552 44.38 3.52 21.51
CA VAL A 552 43.47 2.39 21.74
C VAL A 552 42.05 2.91 22.02
N ASP A 553 41.90 3.91 22.89
CA ASP A 553 40.58 4.54 23.16
C ASP A 553 39.95 5.10 21.88
N ARG A 554 40.74 5.81 21.05
CA ARG A 554 40.29 6.33 19.74
C ARG A 554 39.90 5.19 18.80
N GLN A 555 40.62 4.08 18.79
CA GLN A 555 40.28 2.93 17.96
C GLN A 555 38.97 2.27 18.43
N GLN A 556 38.80 2.04 19.74
CA GLN A 556 37.55 1.49 20.30
C GLN A 556 36.35 2.37 19.93
N ILE A 557 36.45 3.70 20.11
CA ILE A 557 35.38 4.64 19.74
C ILE A 557 35.08 4.59 18.23
N LEU A 558 36.08 4.36 17.37
CA LEU A 558 35.88 4.21 15.92
C LEU A 558 35.27 2.86 15.53
N GLU A 559 35.53 1.79 16.28
CA GLU A 559 34.93 0.46 16.09
C GLU A 559 33.48 0.44 16.59
N ASP A 560 33.22 1.00 17.78
CA ASP A 560 31.89 1.21 18.34
C ASP A 560 31.02 2.03 17.38
N MET A 561 31.52 3.19 16.91
CA MET A 561 30.83 4.05 15.94
C MET A 561 30.59 3.35 14.59
N GLN A 562 31.47 2.42 14.17
CA GLN A 562 31.22 1.61 12.96
C GLN A 562 30.13 0.55 13.20
N SER A 563 30.08 -0.05 14.39
CA SER A 563 29.02 -0.99 14.78
C SER A 563 27.65 -0.31 14.89
N ASP A 564 27.61 0.90 15.48
CA ASP A 564 26.43 1.76 15.54
C ASP A 564 26.00 2.19 14.15
N LYS A 565 26.93 2.63 13.29
CA LYS A 565 26.64 2.97 11.90
C LYS A 565 26.02 1.78 11.15
N ALA A 566 26.51 0.56 11.35
CA ALA A 566 25.94 -0.64 10.73
C ALA A 566 24.53 -0.94 11.27
N THR A 567 24.33 -0.84 12.58
CA THR A 567 23.03 -1.07 13.23
C THR A 567 21.99 -0.03 12.82
N ILE A 568 22.35 1.26 12.83
CA ILE A 568 21.53 2.38 12.34
C ILE A 568 21.24 2.19 10.84
N SER A 569 22.19 1.76 10.02
CA SER A 569 21.96 1.52 8.59
C SER A 569 20.93 0.40 8.34
N ARG A 570 20.99 -0.70 9.11
CA ARG A 570 19.98 -1.77 9.07
C ARG A 570 18.60 -1.25 9.50
N ALA A 571 18.53 -0.53 10.61
CA ALA A 571 17.29 0.05 11.11
C ALA A 571 16.69 1.10 10.15
N LEU A 572 17.53 1.88 9.46
CA LEU A 572 17.09 2.84 8.43
C LEU A 572 16.62 2.15 7.15
N SER A 573 17.20 1.01 6.77
CA SER A 573 16.65 0.16 5.70
C SER A 573 15.26 -0.34 6.10
N GLN A 574 15.13 -1.01 7.24
CA GLN A 574 13.83 -1.50 7.73
C GLN A 574 12.77 -0.39 7.83
N ASN A 575 13.15 0.82 8.28
CA ASN A 575 12.26 1.99 8.32
C ASN A 575 11.96 2.61 6.94
N ARG A 576 12.69 2.25 5.89
CA ARG A 576 12.39 2.55 4.50
C ARG A 576 11.47 1.46 3.93
N ASP A 577 11.82 0.20 4.11
CA ASP A 577 11.10 -0.97 3.61
C ASP A 577 9.65 -0.97 4.15
N LEU A 578 9.46 -0.69 5.44
CA LEU A 578 8.15 -0.49 6.08
C LEU A 578 7.35 0.70 5.52
N LYS A 579 8.02 1.75 5.01
CA LYS A 579 7.34 2.90 4.37
C LYS A 579 6.96 2.62 2.93
N GLU A 580 7.76 1.84 2.22
CA GLU A 580 7.44 1.37 0.86
C GLU A 580 6.26 0.38 0.95
N GLN A 581 6.26 -0.57 1.88
CA GLN A 581 5.10 -1.42 2.20
C GLN A 581 3.84 -0.62 2.61
N LEU A 582 3.98 0.41 3.47
CA LEU A 582 2.85 1.26 3.85
C LEU A 582 2.28 2.03 2.64
N ALA A 583 3.13 2.49 1.73
CA ALA A 583 2.71 3.15 0.49
C ALA A 583 2.05 2.17 -0.48
N GLU A 584 2.55 0.93 -0.59
CA GLU A 584 1.93 -0.14 -1.37
C GLU A 584 0.54 -0.50 -0.84
N LEU A 585 0.38 -0.66 0.48
CA LEU A 585 -0.91 -0.86 1.13
C LEU A 585 -1.86 0.31 0.87
N GLN A 586 -1.41 1.57 1.01
CA GLN A 586 -2.23 2.75 0.70
C GLN A 586 -2.67 2.80 -0.78
N ASN A 587 -1.76 2.46 -1.71
CA ASN A 587 -2.09 2.35 -3.12
C ASN A 587 -3.07 1.20 -3.41
N GLY A 588 -2.94 0.07 -2.69
CA GLY A 588 -3.88 -1.06 -2.72
C GLY A 588 -5.27 -0.64 -2.25
N PHE A 589 -5.38 -0.02 -1.08
CA PHE A 589 -6.64 0.51 -0.56
C PHE A 589 -7.31 1.49 -1.54
N VAL A 590 -6.56 2.39 -2.17
CA VAL A 590 -7.11 3.34 -3.16
C VAL A 590 -7.60 2.61 -4.42
N LYS A 591 -6.84 1.65 -4.95
CA LYS A 591 -7.26 0.82 -6.09
C LYS A 591 -8.54 0.04 -5.77
N LEU A 592 -8.54 -0.72 -4.67
CA LEU A 592 -9.69 -1.51 -4.22
C LEU A 592 -10.92 -0.63 -3.96
N THR A 593 -10.74 0.58 -3.41
CA THR A 593 -11.87 1.52 -3.21
C THR A 593 -12.45 1.99 -4.55
N ASN A 594 -11.60 2.27 -5.54
CA ASN A 594 -12.04 2.67 -6.89
C ASN A 594 -12.71 1.50 -7.61
N GLU A 595 -12.08 0.32 -7.62
CA GLU A 595 -12.62 -0.91 -8.24
C GLU A 595 -13.97 -1.31 -7.62
N ASN A 596 -14.11 -1.20 -6.30
CA ASN A 596 -15.36 -1.49 -5.60
C ASN A 596 -16.44 -0.42 -5.87
N MET A 597 -16.05 0.84 -6.07
CA MET A 597 -16.95 1.91 -6.55
C MET A 597 -17.43 1.65 -7.99
N GLU A 598 -16.52 1.25 -8.89
CA GLU A 598 -16.83 0.91 -10.29
C GLU A 598 -17.75 -0.31 -10.36
N VAL A 599 -17.45 -1.39 -9.64
CA VAL A 599 -18.30 -2.60 -9.53
C VAL A 599 -19.66 -2.26 -8.91
N THR A 600 -19.71 -1.41 -7.88
CA THR A 600 -20.99 -0.96 -7.29
C THR A 600 -21.81 -0.13 -8.27
N SER A 601 -21.18 0.76 -9.05
CA SER A 601 -21.83 1.57 -10.08
C SER A 601 -22.38 0.69 -11.23
N ALA A 602 -21.58 -0.26 -11.71
CA ALA A 602 -22.00 -1.23 -12.72
C ALA A 602 -23.13 -2.15 -12.22
N LEU A 603 -23.09 -2.58 -10.95
CA LEU A 603 -24.17 -3.34 -10.34
C LEU A 603 -25.47 -2.51 -10.25
N GLN A 604 -25.38 -1.20 -9.97
CA GLN A 604 -26.55 -0.31 -9.95
C GLN A 604 -27.15 -0.08 -11.35
N SER A 605 -26.31 0.09 -12.39
CA SER A 605 -26.81 0.21 -13.77
C SER A 605 -27.42 -1.09 -14.28
N GLU A 606 -26.80 -2.24 -14.03
CA GLU A 606 -27.39 -3.55 -14.36
C GLU A 606 -28.69 -3.83 -13.60
N GLN A 607 -28.79 -3.42 -12.32
CA GLN A 607 -30.06 -3.49 -11.58
C GLN A 607 -31.14 -2.56 -12.17
N TYR A 608 -30.77 -1.41 -12.74
CA TYR A 608 -31.70 -0.53 -13.45
C TYR A 608 -32.16 -1.15 -14.78
N VAL A 609 -31.23 -1.68 -15.59
CA VAL A 609 -31.54 -2.40 -16.84
C VAL A 609 -32.43 -3.61 -16.57
N LYS A 610 -32.15 -4.39 -15.52
CA LYS A 610 -33.01 -5.52 -15.08
C LYS A 610 -34.43 -5.07 -14.74
N LYS A 611 -34.60 -3.91 -14.08
CA LYS A 611 -35.94 -3.35 -13.77
C LYS A 611 -36.68 -2.92 -15.04
N GLU A 612 -36.01 -2.30 -16.01
CA GLU A 612 -36.62 -1.94 -17.30
C GLU A 612 -36.96 -3.17 -18.16
N LEU A 613 -36.10 -4.20 -18.19
CA LEU A 613 -36.41 -5.46 -18.86
C LEU A 613 -37.60 -6.17 -18.21
N ALA A 614 -37.71 -6.16 -16.87
CA ALA A 614 -38.88 -6.71 -16.17
C ALA A 614 -40.18 -5.97 -16.53
N LYS A 615 -40.17 -4.62 -16.62
CA LYS A 615 -41.33 -3.85 -17.10
C LYS A 615 -41.70 -4.23 -18.53
N LYS A 616 -40.73 -4.30 -19.44
CA LYS A 616 -40.95 -4.64 -20.86
C LYS A 616 -41.49 -6.06 -21.04
N LEU A 617 -41.02 -7.02 -20.25
CA LEU A 617 -41.57 -8.38 -20.21
C LEU A 617 -43.01 -8.38 -19.70
N GLY A 618 -43.31 -7.61 -18.65
CA GLY A 618 -44.68 -7.42 -18.16
C GLY A 618 -45.61 -6.87 -19.23
N GLN A 619 -45.22 -5.79 -19.93
CA GLN A 619 -46.01 -5.21 -21.01
C GLN A 619 -46.20 -6.19 -22.18
N LEU A 620 -45.15 -6.91 -22.59
CA LEU A 620 -45.30 -7.92 -23.64
C LEU A 620 -46.22 -9.07 -23.22
N GLN A 621 -46.23 -9.44 -21.94
CA GLN A 621 -47.12 -10.46 -21.39
C GLN A 621 -48.59 -9.99 -21.30
N GLU A 622 -48.82 -8.72 -20.99
CA GLU A 622 -50.13 -8.05 -21.03
C GLU A 622 -50.67 -7.99 -22.47
N ASN A 623 -49.90 -7.44 -23.40
CA ASN A 623 -50.26 -7.38 -24.83
C ASN A 623 -50.51 -8.78 -25.43
N LEU A 624 -49.78 -9.82 -25.00
CA LEU A 624 -50.02 -11.21 -25.40
C LEU A 624 -51.29 -11.81 -24.77
N GLY A 625 -51.78 -11.25 -23.67
CA GLY A 625 -53.10 -11.55 -23.11
C GLY A 625 -54.21 -10.93 -23.97
N GLU A 626 -54.13 -9.63 -24.23
CA GLU A 626 -55.08 -8.89 -25.09
C GLU A 626 -55.20 -9.52 -26.49
N LEU A 627 -54.08 -9.91 -27.09
CA LEU A 627 -54.05 -10.58 -28.40
C LEU A 627 -54.70 -11.97 -28.37
N LYS A 628 -54.60 -12.71 -27.26
CA LYS A 628 -55.28 -14.01 -27.09
C LYS A 628 -56.78 -13.85 -26.92
N GLU A 629 -57.22 -12.93 -26.06
CA GLU A 629 -58.64 -12.63 -25.87
C GLU A 629 -59.27 -12.15 -27.19
N THR A 630 -58.59 -11.28 -27.93
CA THR A 630 -59.00 -10.83 -29.28
C THR A 630 -59.08 -12.00 -30.27
N LEU A 631 -58.12 -12.94 -30.24
CA LEU A 631 -58.11 -14.13 -31.09
C LEU A 631 -59.23 -15.10 -30.72
N GLU A 632 -59.51 -15.30 -29.44
CA GLU A 632 -60.60 -16.16 -28.94
C GLU A 632 -61.96 -15.59 -29.34
N LEU A 633 -62.18 -14.28 -29.18
CA LEU A 633 -63.37 -13.58 -29.67
C LEU A 633 -63.54 -13.73 -31.19
N LYS A 634 -62.47 -13.52 -31.97
CA LYS A 634 -62.51 -13.69 -33.44
C LYS A 634 -62.70 -15.15 -33.87
N THR A 635 -62.26 -16.11 -33.06
CA THR A 635 -62.51 -17.54 -33.28
C THR A 635 -63.98 -17.89 -33.00
N GLN A 636 -64.58 -17.32 -31.94
CA GLN A 636 -66.01 -17.46 -31.65
C GLN A 636 -66.88 -16.82 -32.76
N GLU A 637 -66.53 -15.63 -33.23
CA GLU A 637 -67.18 -14.99 -34.40
C GLU A 637 -67.10 -15.88 -35.64
N ALA A 638 -65.91 -16.43 -35.95
CA ALA A 638 -65.71 -17.32 -37.09
C ALA A 638 -66.53 -18.62 -36.98
N CYS A 639 -66.66 -19.20 -35.77
CA CYS A 639 -67.52 -20.35 -35.52
C CYS A 639 -69.00 -20.01 -35.76
N GLY A 640 -69.48 -18.87 -35.24
CA GLY A 640 -70.87 -18.43 -35.46
C GLY A 640 -71.19 -18.16 -36.94
N LEU A 641 -70.25 -17.58 -37.70
CA LEU A 641 -70.38 -17.40 -39.15
C LEU A 641 -70.36 -18.73 -39.91
N GLN A 642 -69.57 -19.70 -39.45
CA GLN A 642 -69.56 -21.06 -39.98
C GLN A 642 -70.89 -21.79 -39.71
N GLU A 643 -71.44 -21.69 -38.50
CA GLU A 643 -72.76 -22.27 -38.18
C GLU A 643 -73.87 -21.66 -39.06
N GLN A 644 -73.86 -20.35 -39.27
CA GLN A 644 -74.80 -19.68 -40.19
C GLN A 644 -74.63 -20.17 -41.64
N ARG A 645 -73.39 -20.33 -42.13
CA ARG A 645 -73.09 -20.89 -43.46
C ARG A 645 -73.65 -22.31 -43.60
N ASP A 646 -73.43 -23.16 -42.60
CA ASP A 646 -73.80 -24.57 -42.66
C ASP A 646 -75.32 -24.77 -42.50
N GLN A 647 -76.00 -23.91 -41.73
CA GLN A 647 -77.46 -23.77 -41.75
C GLN A 647 -77.97 -23.41 -43.16
N CYS A 648 -77.43 -22.36 -43.78
CA CYS A 648 -77.81 -21.95 -45.14
C CYS A 648 -77.56 -23.06 -46.19
N TYR A 649 -76.44 -23.78 -46.06
CA TYR A 649 -76.13 -24.93 -46.92
C TYR A 649 -77.15 -26.07 -46.73
N SER A 650 -77.54 -26.38 -45.50
CA SER A 650 -78.56 -27.41 -45.22
C SER A 650 -79.92 -27.08 -45.84
N HIS A 651 -80.33 -25.80 -45.82
CA HIS A 651 -81.54 -25.34 -46.50
C HIS A 651 -81.41 -25.41 -48.03
N LEU A 652 -80.26 -25.02 -48.58
CA LEU A 652 -80.00 -25.16 -50.02
C LEU A 652 -80.07 -26.62 -50.48
N GLN A 653 -79.55 -27.56 -49.67
CA GLN A 653 -79.61 -28.99 -49.93
C GLN A 653 -81.04 -29.53 -49.85
N GLN A 654 -81.85 -29.07 -48.89
CA GLN A 654 -83.29 -29.39 -48.80
C GLN A 654 -84.04 -28.94 -50.06
N TYR A 655 -83.81 -27.71 -50.53
CA TYR A 655 -84.41 -27.23 -51.78
C TYR A 655 -83.94 -28.03 -53.01
N ALA A 656 -82.64 -28.34 -53.11
CA ALA A 656 -82.10 -29.12 -54.22
C ALA A 656 -82.73 -30.52 -54.32
N LEU A 657 -82.91 -31.20 -53.18
CA LEU A 657 -83.59 -32.50 -53.12
C LEU A 657 -85.07 -32.39 -53.52
N ALA A 658 -85.79 -31.36 -53.06
CA ALA A 658 -87.17 -31.12 -53.45
C ALA A 658 -87.32 -30.83 -54.96
N PHE A 659 -86.42 -30.04 -55.56
CA PHE A 659 -86.40 -29.83 -57.01
C PHE A 659 -86.08 -31.11 -57.78
N GLN A 660 -85.20 -31.98 -57.27
CA GLN A 660 -84.88 -33.26 -57.89
C GLN A 660 -86.06 -34.24 -57.85
N GLN A 661 -86.82 -34.26 -56.74
CA GLN A 661 -88.08 -35.02 -56.64
C GLN A 661 -89.11 -34.53 -57.66
N LEU A 662 -89.35 -33.21 -57.71
CA LEU A 662 -90.30 -32.60 -58.66
C LEU A 662 -89.90 -32.86 -60.13
N ALA A 663 -88.60 -32.89 -60.43
CA ALA A 663 -88.10 -33.26 -61.76
C ALA A 663 -88.37 -34.74 -62.10
N ALA A 664 -88.17 -35.65 -61.15
CA ALA A 664 -88.45 -37.08 -61.33
C ALA A 664 -89.97 -37.34 -61.51
N GLU A 665 -90.82 -36.67 -60.75
CA GLU A 665 -92.28 -36.71 -60.90
C GLU A 665 -92.72 -36.22 -62.27
N LYS A 666 -92.16 -35.09 -62.74
CA LYS A 666 -92.41 -34.53 -64.07
C LYS A 666 -92.00 -35.51 -65.18
N ASP A 667 -90.82 -36.13 -65.07
CA ASP A 667 -90.33 -37.07 -66.08
C ASP A 667 -91.15 -38.37 -66.10
N GLU A 668 -91.64 -38.85 -64.95
CA GLU A 668 -92.57 -39.97 -64.87
C GLU A 668 -93.94 -39.64 -65.50
N LEU A 669 -94.48 -38.45 -65.23
CA LEU A 669 -95.69 -37.95 -65.90
C LEU A 669 -95.49 -37.84 -67.42
N HIS A 670 -94.28 -37.49 -67.88
CA HIS A 670 -93.94 -37.46 -69.30
C HIS A 670 -93.92 -38.86 -69.94
N LYS A 671 -93.42 -39.88 -69.23
CA LYS A 671 -93.49 -41.30 -69.66
C LYS A 671 -94.94 -41.78 -69.77
N GLN A 672 -95.79 -41.43 -68.79
CA GLN A 672 -97.22 -41.78 -68.80
C GLN A 672 -97.94 -41.15 -69.99
N PHE A 673 -97.68 -39.87 -70.28
CA PHE A 673 -98.23 -39.18 -71.45
C PHE A 673 -97.75 -39.77 -72.79
N LEU A 674 -96.47 -40.14 -72.88
CA LEU A 674 -95.93 -40.81 -74.07
C LEU A 674 -96.57 -42.20 -74.28
N LEU A 675 -96.74 -42.98 -73.21
CA LEU A 675 -97.42 -44.29 -73.27
C LEU A 675 -98.89 -44.14 -73.68
N GLN A 676 -99.60 -43.14 -73.14
CA GLN A 676 -100.97 -42.80 -73.54
C GLN A 676 -101.06 -42.45 -75.03
N THR A 677 -100.10 -41.68 -75.55
CA THR A 677 -100.00 -41.36 -76.98
C THR A 677 -99.78 -42.62 -77.82
N GLN A 678 -98.83 -43.48 -77.45
CA GLN A 678 -98.57 -44.76 -78.13
C GLN A 678 -99.73 -45.77 -78.07
N LEU A 679 -100.68 -45.61 -77.14
CA LEU A 679 -101.92 -46.37 -77.11
C LEU A 679 -102.98 -45.74 -78.03
N MET A 680 -103.07 -44.40 -78.07
CA MET A 680 -103.91 -43.66 -79.01
C MET A 680 -103.55 -43.98 -80.48
N ASP A 681 -102.27 -43.95 -80.82
CA ASP A 681 -101.78 -44.20 -82.18
C ASP A 681 -102.08 -45.63 -82.65
N ARG A 682 -102.00 -46.61 -81.73
CA ARG A 682 -102.38 -48.01 -82.02
C ARG A 682 -103.87 -48.16 -82.27
N LEU A 683 -104.72 -47.55 -81.45
CA LEU A 683 -106.18 -47.57 -81.66
C LEU A 683 -106.57 -46.89 -82.98
N GLN A 684 -105.91 -45.79 -83.37
CA GLN A 684 -106.10 -45.17 -84.68
C GLN A 684 -105.63 -46.08 -85.83
N HIS A 685 -104.51 -46.80 -85.67
CA HIS A 685 -104.04 -47.73 -86.68
C HIS A 685 -104.99 -48.93 -86.86
N GLU A 686 -105.52 -49.49 -85.77
CA GLU A 686 -106.55 -50.53 -85.77
C GLU A 686 -107.85 -50.04 -86.44
N GLU A 687 -108.29 -48.81 -86.16
CA GLU A 687 -109.48 -48.20 -86.79
C GLU A 687 -109.28 -48.01 -88.31
N VAL A 688 -108.10 -47.54 -88.74
CA VAL A 688 -107.74 -47.37 -90.16
C VAL A 688 -107.63 -48.73 -90.86
N GLN A 689 -107.01 -49.72 -90.23
CA GLN A 689 -106.93 -51.08 -90.76
C GLN A 689 -108.33 -51.69 -90.94
N GLY A 690 -109.22 -51.49 -89.96
CA GLY A 690 -110.63 -51.86 -90.06
C GLY A 690 -111.31 -51.24 -91.29
N LYS A 691 -111.18 -49.91 -91.48
CA LYS A 691 -111.73 -49.20 -92.66
C LYS A 691 -111.20 -49.78 -93.98
N VAL A 692 -109.90 -50.07 -94.07
CA VAL A 692 -109.29 -50.65 -95.28
C VAL A 692 -109.83 -52.05 -95.60
N THR A 693 -110.06 -52.91 -94.59
CA THR A 693 -110.66 -54.24 -94.83
C THR A 693 -112.10 -54.14 -95.33
N VAL A 694 -112.89 -53.17 -94.86
CA VAL A 694 -114.26 -52.93 -95.35
C VAL A 694 -114.25 -52.43 -96.80
N GLU A 695 -113.33 -51.52 -97.16
CA GLU A 695 -113.15 -51.09 -98.55
C GLU A 695 -112.74 -52.23 -99.50
N MET A 696 -111.92 -53.17 -99.03
CA MET A 696 -111.50 -54.33 -99.81
C MET A 696 -112.71 -55.21 -100.19
N HIS A 697 -113.53 -55.58 -99.20
CA HIS A 697 -114.74 -56.38 -99.42
C HIS A 697 -115.79 -55.67 -100.29
N LEU A 698 -115.86 -54.33 -100.23
CA LEU A 698 -116.72 -53.54 -101.13
C LEU A 698 -116.29 -53.65 -102.61
N LYS A 699 -114.97 -53.70 -102.88
CA LYS A 699 -114.42 -53.88 -104.23
C LYS A 699 -114.66 -55.30 -104.77
N GLU A 700 -114.52 -56.32 -103.93
CA GLU A 700 -114.87 -57.71 -104.26
C GLU A 700 -116.37 -57.86 -104.63
N LEU A 701 -117.25 -57.16 -103.90
CA LEU A 701 -118.70 -57.12 -104.18
C LEU A 701 -119.04 -56.40 -105.49
N GLN A 702 -118.29 -55.37 -105.87
CA GLN A 702 -118.43 -54.74 -107.19
C GLN A 702 -117.95 -55.66 -108.32
N GLN A 703 -116.85 -56.37 -108.13
CA GLN A 703 -116.27 -57.24 -109.16
C GLN A 703 -117.15 -58.47 -109.42
N THR A 704 -117.72 -59.09 -108.38
CA THR A 704 -118.73 -60.15 -108.51
C THR A 704 -119.99 -59.65 -109.24
N LYS A 705 -120.49 -58.45 -108.92
CA LYS A 705 -121.64 -57.84 -109.60
C LYS A 705 -121.44 -57.69 -111.12
N VAL A 706 -120.23 -57.34 -111.58
CA VAL A 706 -119.89 -57.28 -113.02
C VAL A 706 -119.89 -58.66 -113.67
N THR A 707 -119.36 -59.69 -113.00
CA THR A 707 -119.37 -61.06 -113.58
C THR A 707 -120.79 -61.62 -113.75
N VAL A 708 -121.72 -61.30 -112.83
CA VAL A 708 -123.13 -61.71 -112.93
C VAL A 708 -123.83 -61.07 -114.12
N THR A 709 -123.59 -59.78 -114.41
CA THR A 709 -124.22 -59.12 -115.57
C THR A 709 -123.72 -59.69 -116.90
N PHE A 710 -122.44 -60.10 -116.98
CA PHE A 710 -121.87 -60.77 -118.16
C PHE A 710 -122.48 -62.17 -118.40
N VAL A 711 -122.65 -62.99 -117.36
CA VAL A 711 -123.30 -64.31 -117.48
C VAL A 711 -124.77 -64.17 -117.91
N THR A 712 -125.45 -63.12 -117.43
CA THR A 712 -126.87 -62.88 -117.73
C THR A 712 -127.10 -62.54 -119.21
N SER A 713 -126.22 -61.76 -119.86
CA SER A 713 -126.34 -61.46 -121.30
C SER A 713 -126.02 -62.68 -122.17
N ALA A 714 -125.05 -63.52 -121.77
CA ALA A 714 -124.73 -64.76 -122.46
C ALA A 714 -125.90 -65.76 -122.47
N MET A 715 -126.66 -65.88 -121.36
CA MET A 715 -127.85 -66.75 -121.31
C MET A 715 -128.92 -66.35 -122.34
N TYR A 716 -129.14 -65.05 -122.56
CA TYR A 716 -130.17 -64.58 -123.49
C TYR A 716 -129.89 -64.99 -124.95
N GLN A 717 -128.61 -65.00 -125.35
CA GLN A 717 -128.20 -65.47 -126.68
C GLN A 717 -128.44 -66.99 -126.84
N VAL A 718 -128.04 -67.78 -125.84
CA VAL A 718 -128.23 -69.24 -125.82
C VAL A 718 -129.71 -69.64 -125.86
N GLU A 719 -130.61 -68.86 -125.27
CA GLU A 719 -132.05 -69.19 -125.30
C GLU A 719 -132.75 -68.87 -126.64
N GLN A 720 -132.22 -67.96 -127.46
CA GLN A 720 -132.63 -67.75 -128.85
C GLN A 720 -132.27 -68.97 -129.71
N GLU A 721 -130.99 -69.36 -129.73
CA GLU A 721 -130.50 -70.52 -130.49
C GLU A 721 -131.23 -71.83 -130.11
N ARG A 722 -131.62 -71.96 -128.83
CA ARG A 722 -132.41 -73.09 -128.31
C ARG A 722 -133.85 -73.14 -128.88
N GLN A 723 -134.40 -72.07 -129.45
CA GLN A 723 -135.74 -72.11 -130.08
C GLN A 723 -135.69 -72.67 -131.51
N ASP A 724 -134.75 -72.21 -132.33
CA ASP A 724 -134.62 -72.69 -133.71
C ASP A 724 -134.12 -74.14 -133.78
N LEU A 725 -133.12 -74.48 -132.95
CA LEU A 725 -132.69 -75.87 -132.79
C LEU A 725 -133.84 -76.78 -132.32
N ARG A 726 -134.79 -76.29 -131.49
CA ARG A 726 -135.90 -77.13 -131.00
C ARG A 726 -136.83 -77.65 -132.10
N LYS A 727 -136.96 -76.96 -133.24
CA LYS A 727 -137.75 -77.47 -134.38
C LYS A 727 -137.00 -78.52 -135.18
N GLN A 728 -135.72 -78.30 -135.47
CA GLN A 728 -134.87 -79.28 -136.16
C GLN A 728 -134.64 -80.54 -135.30
N LEU A 729 -134.54 -80.38 -133.99
CA LEU A 729 -134.29 -81.47 -133.03
C LEU A 729 -135.47 -82.44 -132.91
N ALA A 730 -136.70 -81.99 -133.21
CA ALA A 730 -137.86 -82.87 -133.31
C ALA A 730 -137.77 -83.86 -134.50
N ALA A 731 -137.00 -83.53 -135.54
CA ALA A 731 -136.84 -84.37 -136.73
C ALA A 731 -135.75 -85.45 -136.59
N GLN A 732 -134.78 -85.30 -135.66
CA GLN A 732 -133.64 -86.23 -135.61
C GLN A 732 -133.21 -86.73 -134.21
N LYS A 733 -133.74 -86.22 -133.08
CA LYS A 733 -133.34 -86.77 -131.75
C LYS A 733 -133.93 -88.15 -131.39
N GLN A 734 -134.36 -88.92 -132.39
CA GLN A 734 -134.57 -90.37 -132.30
C GLN A 734 -133.38 -91.19 -132.86
N GLN A 735 -132.49 -90.62 -133.69
CA GLN A 735 -131.23 -91.26 -134.10
C GLN A 735 -130.16 -91.08 -133.01
N CYS A 736 -130.45 -91.70 -131.85
CA CYS A 736 -129.80 -91.50 -130.56
C CYS A 736 -128.32 -91.90 -130.49
N ARG A 737 -127.61 -91.31 -129.50
CA ARG A 737 -126.18 -91.57 -129.13
C ARG A 737 -125.22 -90.94 -130.16
N THR A 738 -123.98 -90.53 -129.83
CA THR A 738 -123.04 -91.10 -128.85
C THR A 738 -122.16 -90.01 -128.19
N LEU A 739 -121.58 -90.32 -127.02
CA LEU A 739 -120.59 -89.49 -126.30
C LEU A 739 -119.23 -89.52 -127.05
N LEU A 740 -118.49 -88.42 -127.20
CA LEU A 740 -117.73 -87.62 -126.20
C LEU A 740 -116.54 -88.36 -125.53
N GLN A 741 -115.33 -87.89 -125.88
CA GLN A 741 -114.09 -87.89 -125.08
C GLN A 741 -113.98 -86.48 -124.40
N GLN A 742 -113.02 -86.04 -123.56
CA GLN A 742 -111.68 -86.45 -123.09
C GLN A 742 -111.28 -85.57 -121.85
N ILE A 743 -109.97 -85.30 -121.56
CA ILE A 743 -109.33 -84.10 -120.85
C ILE A 743 -108.38 -84.38 -119.63
N ALA A 744 -107.38 -83.48 -119.38
CA ALA A 744 -106.28 -83.44 -118.34
C ALA A 744 -105.65 -81.99 -118.27
N ALA A 745 -104.74 -81.47 -117.39
CA ALA A 745 -104.12 -81.73 -116.04
C ALA A 745 -103.26 -80.47 -115.59
N LEU A 746 -102.11 -80.59 -114.85
CA LEU A 746 -100.94 -79.65 -114.64
C LEU A 746 -100.53 -79.14 -113.19
N ARG A 747 -99.58 -78.17 -113.03
CA ARG A 747 -98.63 -77.82 -111.89
C ARG A 747 -98.15 -76.31 -111.87
N GLN A 748 -97.32 -75.68 -110.98
CA GLN A 748 -96.91 -75.76 -109.53
C GLN A 748 -95.72 -74.76 -109.17
N GLU A 749 -95.54 -74.34 -107.88
CA GLU A 749 -94.28 -73.87 -107.15
C GLU A 749 -93.70 -72.39 -107.12
N GLN A 750 -93.15 -71.94 -105.94
CA GLN A 750 -92.09 -70.88 -105.60
C GLN A 750 -92.39 -69.32 -105.71
N GLN A 751 -91.65 -68.26 -105.20
CA GLN A 751 -90.37 -68.01 -104.43
C GLN A 751 -90.15 -66.55 -103.79
N HIS A 752 -89.43 -66.41 -102.63
CA HIS A 752 -88.32 -65.44 -102.19
C HIS A 752 -88.34 -63.87 -101.87
N HIS A 753 -87.26 -63.40 -101.14
CA HIS A 753 -86.57 -62.05 -100.99
C HIS A 753 -87.13 -60.86 -100.10
N ILE A 754 -86.41 -59.80 -99.59
CA ILE A 754 -84.98 -59.44 -99.19
C ILE A 754 -84.89 -58.03 -98.42
N THR A 755 -83.74 -57.52 -97.86
CA THR A 755 -83.60 -56.22 -97.08
C THR A 755 -82.14 -55.60 -96.97
N LEU A 756 -81.89 -54.39 -96.37
CA LEU A 756 -80.61 -53.55 -96.43
C LEU A 756 -80.26 -52.56 -95.24
N ASP A 757 -78.97 -52.13 -95.12
CA ASP A 757 -78.29 -50.86 -94.54
C ASP A 757 -78.42 -50.42 -93.02
N GLY A 758 -77.63 -49.52 -92.35
CA GLY A 758 -76.31 -48.80 -92.52
C GLY A 758 -76.03 -47.58 -91.54
N GLY A 759 -74.79 -47.01 -91.39
CA GLY A 759 -74.54 -45.62 -90.84
C GLY A 759 -73.28 -45.17 -89.97
N LYS A 760 -72.29 -44.46 -90.59
CA LYS A 760 -71.56 -43.19 -90.14
C LYS A 760 -70.31 -43.10 -89.15
N ILE A 761 -69.12 -42.69 -89.69
CA ILE A 761 -68.01 -41.83 -89.12
C ILE A 761 -67.03 -42.39 -88.02
N SER A 762 -65.76 -41.93 -87.78
CA SER A 762 -64.64 -41.28 -88.57
C SER A 762 -63.30 -41.14 -87.75
N LEU A 763 -62.34 -40.30 -88.20
CA LEU A 763 -60.93 -39.97 -87.73
C LEU A 763 -60.84 -38.68 -86.84
N THR A 764 -59.75 -38.19 -86.18
CA THR A 764 -58.28 -38.49 -86.01
C THR A 764 -57.67 -37.68 -84.83
N THR A 765 -56.53 -38.10 -84.25
CA THR A 765 -55.24 -37.33 -84.03
C THR A 765 -54.41 -37.83 -82.82
N PRO A 766 -53.07 -38.12 -82.97
CA PRO A 766 -52.22 -38.54 -81.84
C PRO A 766 -51.01 -37.65 -81.50
N THR A 767 -50.72 -36.58 -82.25
CA THR A 767 -49.38 -35.93 -82.21
C THR A 767 -49.17 -34.87 -81.12
N LEU A 768 -50.21 -34.12 -80.74
CA LEU A 768 -50.09 -32.97 -79.82
C LEU A 768 -49.86 -33.37 -78.35
N CYS A 769 -50.43 -34.50 -77.92
CA CYS A 769 -50.37 -34.95 -76.52
C CYS A 769 -48.93 -35.23 -76.04
N VAL A 770 -48.03 -35.63 -76.95
CA VAL A 770 -46.63 -35.93 -76.62
C VAL A 770 -45.81 -34.67 -76.38
N GLN A 771 -46.04 -33.58 -77.11
CA GLN A 771 -45.30 -32.31 -76.91
C GLN A 771 -45.69 -31.60 -75.63
N LEU A 772 -46.99 -31.57 -75.28
CA LEU A 772 -47.44 -31.01 -74.00
C LEU A 772 -46.80 -31.75 -72.83
N ARG A 773 -46.90 -33.09 -72.81
CA ARG A 773 -46.35 -33.92 -71.74
C ARG A 773 -44.82 -33.83 -71.61
N PHE A 774 -44.10 -33.63 -72.72
CA PHE A 774 -42.65 -33.38 -72.67
C PHE A 774 -42.30 -31.98 -72.14
N THR A 775 -43.07 -30.95 -72.49
CA THR A 775 -42.84 -29.58 -71.98
C THR A 775 -43.28 -29.39 -70.53
N GLU A 776 -44.26 -30.17 -70.06
CA GLU A 776 -44.59 -30.31 -68.63
C GLU A 776 -43.44 -30.98 -67.87
N LEU A 777 -42.98 -32.17 -68.29
CA LEU A 777 -41.85 -32.86 -67.66
C LEU A 777 -40.55 -32.04 -67.65
N MET A 778 -40.30 -31.24 -68.69
CA MET A 778 -39.15 -30.33 -68.73
C MET A 778 -39.29 -29.10 -67.82
N ARG A 779 -40.53 -28.65 -67.54
CA ARG A 779 -40.79 -27.61 -66.53
C ARG A 779 -40.66 -28.19 -65.13
N GLU A 780 -41.31 -29.31 -64.83
CA GLU A 780 -41.14 -30.02 -63.55
C GLU A 780 -39.67 -30.31 -63.24
N LYS A 781 -38.87 -30.68 -64.25
CA LYS A 781 -37.42 -30.88 -64.12
C LYS A 781 -36.62 -29.58 -63.90
N ALA A 782 -37.14 -28.42 -64.30
CA ALA A 782 -36.55 -27.12 -63.97
C ALA A 782 -36.92 -26.72 -62.52
N ASP A 783 -38.20 -26.75 -62.17
CA ASP A 783 -38.71 -26.46 -60.82
C ASP A 783 -38.05 -27.35 -59.75
N MET A 784 -37.81 -28.63 -60.06
CA MET A 784 -37.12 -29.58 -59.18
C MET A 784 -35.60 -29.42 -59.15
N LYS A 785 -34.98 -28.71 -60.11
CA LYS A 785 -33.59 -28.26 -60.01
C LYS A 785 -33.46 -27.01 -59.15
N GLU A 786 -34.33 -26.03 -59.35
CA GLU A 786 -34.36 -24.80 -58.54
C GLU A 786 -34.56 -25.13 -57.05
N ARG A 787 -35.48 -26.05 -56.72
CA ARG A 787 -35.66 -26.58 -55.35
C ARG A 787 -34.44 -27.33 -54.82
N LEU A 788 -33.69 -28.02 -55.67
CA LEU A 788 -32.49 -28.75 -55.27
C LEU A 788 -31.34 -27.77 -54.99
N GLU A 789 -31.18 -26.75 -55.82
CA GLU A 789 -30.22 -25.66 -55.65
C GLU A 789 -30.56 -24.81 -54.39
N GLU A 790 -31.85 -24.56 -54.09
CA GLU A 790 -32.31 -23.94 -52.83
C GLU A 790 -32.05 -24.82 -51.59
N LEU A 791 -32.22 -26.14 -51.71
CA LEU A 791 -31.91 -27.10 -50.64
C LEU A 791 -30.40 -27.24 -50.39
N GLU A 792 -29.57 -27.24 -51.44
CA GLU A 792 -28.11 -27.21 -51.32
C GLU A 792 -27.65 -25.92 -50.63
N HIS A 793 -28.20 -24.76 -50.97
CA HIS A 793 -27.93 -23.50 -50.27
C HIS A 793 -28.33 -23.58 -48.78
N ARG A 794 -29.50 -24.14 -48.45
CA ARG A 794 -29.88 -24.37 -47.03
C ARG A 794 -28.93 -25.33 -46.32
N CYS A 795 -28.46 -26.39 -46.97
CA CYS A 795 -27.51 -27.33 -46.38
C CYS A 795 -26.16 -26.66 -46.10
N ILE A 796 -25.67 -25.81 -47.02
CA ILE A 796 -24.45 -25.01 -46.83
C ILE A 796 -24.63 -24.05 -45.64
N GLN A 797 -25.74 -23.31 -45.59
CA GLN A 797 -26.02 -22.39 -44.46
C GLN A 797 -26.09 -23.14 -43.12
N LEU A 798 -26.85 -24.24 -43.05
CA LEU A 798 -26.96 -25.06 -41.84
C LEU A 798 -25.62 -25.70 -41.43
N SER A 799 -24.71 -25.97 -42.37
CA SER A 799 -23.35 -26.42 -42.03
C SER A 799 -22.53 -25.32 -41.34
N GLY A 800 -22.56 -24.08 -41.83
CA GLY A 800 -21.90 -22.94 -41.17
C GLY A 800 -22.52 -22.56 -39.82
N GLU A 801 -23.85 -22.69 -39.68
CA GLU A 801 -24.54 -22.57 -38.38
C GLU A 801 -24.14 -23.71 -37.42
N THR A 802 -23.89 -24.93 -37.92
CA THR A 802 -23.38 -26.05 -37.11
C THR A 802 -21.92 -25.85 -36.70
N ASP A 803 -21.07 -25.37 -37.60
CA ASP A 803 -19.64 -25.11 -37.32
C ASP A 803 -19.48 -24.00 -36.27
N THR A 804 -20.25 -22.92 -36.36
CA THR A 804 -20.24 -21.84 -35.35
C THR A 804 -20.80 -22.27 -33.99
N ILE A 805 -21.77 -23.20 -33.95
CA ILE A 805 -22.16 -23.88 -32.71
C ILE A 805 -21.00 -24.73 -32.17
N GLY A 806 -20.24 -25.40 -33.04
CA GLY A 806 -19.01 -26.13 -32.69
C GLY A 806 -17.94 -25.23 -32.05
N GLU A 807 -17.67 -24.06 -32.63
CA GLU A 807 -16.78 -23.05 -32.06
C GLU A 807 -17.25 -22.57 -30.68
N TYR A 808 -18.55 -22.30 -30.52
CA TYR A 808 -19.11 -21.91 -29.22
C TYR A 808 -18.96 -23.01 -28.16
N ILE A 809 -19.16 -24.28 -28.54
CA ILE A 809 -18.93 -25.44 -27.66
C ILE A 809 -17.45 -25.53 -27.26
N ALA A 810 -16.51 -25.33 -28.18
CA ALA A 810 -15.07 -25.34 -27.90
C ALA A 810 -14.66 -24.18 -26.96
N LEU A 811 -15.17 -22.98 -27.18
CA LEU A 811 -14.96 -21.81 -26.32
C LEU A 811 -15.53 -22.04 -24.91
N TYR A 812 -16.74 -22.61 -24.81
CA TYR A 812 -17.35 -22.94 -23.52
C TYR A 812 -16.58 -24.04 -22.76
N GLN A 813 -16.08 -25.06 -23.46
CA GLN A 813 -15.21 -26.08 -22.86
C GLN A 813 -13.89 -25.48 -22.35
N SER A 814 -13.25 -24.60 -23.12
CA SER A 814 -12.04 -23.87 -22.72
C SER A 814 -12.27 -22.99 -21.49
N GLN A 815 -13.34 -22.18 -21.51
CA GLN A 815 -13.72 -21.33 -20.37
C GLN A 815 -14.02 -22.16 -19.11
N ARG A 816 -14.71 -23.30 -19.26
CA ARG A 816 -15.00 -24.24 -18.17
C ARG A 816 -13.73 -24.92 -17.63
N ALA A 817 -12.74 -25.21 -18.48
CA ALA A 817 -11.44 -25.73 -18.05
C ALA A 817 -10.67 -24.69 -17.22
N ILE A 818 -10.62 -23.44 -17.66
CA ILE A 818 -9.98 -22.32 -16.93
C ILE A 818 -10.67 -22.09 -15.57
N LEU A 819 -12.01 -22.13 -15.53
CA LEU A 819 -12.77 -22.02 -14.28
C LEU A 819 -12.49 -23.20 -13.33
N LYS A 820 -12.36 -24.42 -13.86
CA LYS A 820 -12.00 -25.61 -13.06
C LYS A 820 -10.58 -25.50 -12.51
N GLN A 821 -9.61 -25.07 -13.32
CA GLN A 821 -8.23 -24.84 -12.88
C GLN A 821 -8.19 -23.81 -11.76
N ARG A 822 -8.82 -22.63 -11.93
CA ARG A 822 -8.89 -21.60 -10.88
C ARG A 822 -9.59 -22.05 -9.60
N HIS A 823 -10.50 -23.03 -9.68
CA HIS A 823 -11.10 -23.65 -8.51
C HIS A 823 -10.12 -24.61 -7.83
N GLN A 824 -9.38 -25.43 -8.59
CA GLN A 824 -8.35 -26.33 -8.05
C GLN A 824 -7.21 -25.54 -7.38
N GLU A 825 -6.73 -24.46 -8.00
CA GLU A 825 -5.74 -23.53 -7.42
C GLU A 825 -6.22 -22.95 -6.07
N LYS A 826 -7.52 -22.64 -5.94
CA LYS A 826 -8.13 -22.19 -4.68
C LYS A 826 -8.24 -23.30 -3.64
N GLU A 827 -8.67 -24.50 -4.03
CA GLU A 827 -8.75 -25.65 -3.11
C GLU A 827 -7.35 -26.05 -2.60
N GLU A 828 -6.32 -25.99 -3.45
CA GLU A 828 -4.94 -26.19 -3.02
C GLU A 828 -4.47 -25.10 -2.05
N TYR A 829 -4.78 -23.83 -2.31
CA TYR A 829 -4.43 -22.73 -1.40
C TYR A 829 -5.15 -22.86 -0.04
N ILE A 830 -6.44 -23.20 -0.04
CA ILE A 830 -7.22 -23.47 1.16
C ILE A 830 -6.65 -24.67 1.93
N SER A 831 -6.25 -25.72 1.23
CA SER A 831 -5.65 -26.93 1.83
C SER A 831 -4.30 -26.62 2.50
N ARG A 832 -3.44 -25.81 1.85
CA ARG A 832 -2.17 -25.35 2.42
C ARG A 832 -2.41 -24.48 3.66
N LEU A 833 -3.31 -23.49 3.58
CA LEU A 833 -3.66 -22.62 4.71
C LEU A 833 -4.26 -23.40 5.89
N ALA A 834 -5.02 -24.48 5.63
CA ALA A 834 -5.52 -25.38 6.65
C ALA A 834 -4.41 -26.21 7.31
N GLN A 835 -3.42 -26.67 6.52
CA GLN A 835 -2.23 -27.36 7.04
C GLN A 835 -1.35 -26.42 7.87
N ASP A 836 -1.07 -25.20 7.39
CA ASP A 836 -0.29 -24.18 8.11
C ASP A 836 -0.93 -23.82 9.46
N LYS A 837 -2.27 -23.72 9.48
CA LYS A 837 -3.05 -23.48 10.71
C LYS A 837 -2.90 -24.62 11.72
N GLU A 838 -2.88 -25.88 11.26
CA GLU A 838 -2.74 -27.03 12.14
C GLU A 838 -1.27 -27.21 12.60
N GLU A 839 -0.27 -26.94 11.76
CA GLU A 839 1.15 -26.87 12.19
C GLU A 839 1.36 -25.77 13.23
N MET A 840 0.79 -24.57 13.02
CA MET A 840 0.86 -23.48 14.00
C MET A 840 0.17 -23.86 15.32
N LYS A 841 -0.98 -24.54 15.26
CA LYS A 841 -1.69 -25.07 16.44
C LYS A 841 -0.87 -26.13 17.19
N MET A 842 -0.15 -27.01 16.48
CA MET A 842 0.79 -27.96 17.10
C MET A 842 1.97 -27.25 17.77
N LYS A 843 2.59 -26.26 17.12
CA LYS A 843 3.68 -25.45 17.72
C LYS A 843 3.22 -24.67 18.96
N LEU A 844 1.99 -24.16 18.97
CA LEU A 844 1.43 -23.48 20.14
C LEU A 844 1.16 -24.44 21.31
N LEU A 845 0.77 -25.69 21.04
CA LEU A 845 0.63 -26.73 22.06
C LEU A 845 1.99 -27.19 22.62
N GLU A 846 3.01 -27.32 21.76
CA GLU A 846 4.38 -27.63 22.17
C GLU A 846 4.97 -26.50 23.05
N LEU A 847 4.77 -25.24 22.64
CA LEU A 847 5.13 -24.06 23.42
C LEU A 847 4.43 -24.05 24.79
N GLN A 848 3.15 -24.47 24.84
CA GLN A 848 2.40 -24.56 26.08
C GLN A 848 2.98 -25.62 27.03
N ASP A 849 3.32 -26.83 26.58
CA ASP A 849 3.97 -27.81 27.47
C ASP A 849 5.37 -27.37 27.89
N LEU A 850 6.17 -26.80 26.99
CA LEU A 850 7.51 -26.27 27.35
C LEU A 850 7.42 -25.19 28.43
N VAL A 851 6.49 -24.24 28.32
CA VAL A 851 6.25 -23.22 29.37
C VAL A 851 5.77 -23.88 30.67
N MET A 852 4.84 -24.84 30.60
CA MET A 852 4.39 -25.60 31.76
C MET A 852 5.51 -26.46 32.38
N ARG A 853 6.50 -26.88 31.60
CA ARG A 853 7.69 -27.62 32.05
C ARG A 853 8.67 -26.68 32.75
N LEU A 854 9.00 -25.53 32.17
CA LEU A 854 9.84 -24.50 32.78
C LEU A 854 9.25 -23.99 34.11
N VAL A 855 7.92 -23.82 34.19
CA VAL A 855 7.25 -23.46 35.44
C VAL A 855 7.35 -24.58 36.49
N ARG A 856 7.27 -25.86 36.09
CA ARG A 856 7.49 -27.01 37.00
C ARG A 856 8.94 -27.04 37.51
N GLU A 857 9.92 -26.96 36.60
CA GLU A 857 11.36 -26.94 36.88
C GLU A 857 11.73 -25.79 37.87
N ARG A 858 11.23 -24.58 37.61
CA ARG A 858 11.44 -23.42 38.50
C ARG A 858 10.74 -23.57 39.85
N ASN A 859 9.53 -24.13 39.89
CA ASN A 859 8.80 -24.35 41.14
C ASN A 859 9.46 -25.46 41.99
N GLU A 860 10.05 -26.48 41.37
CA GLU A 860 10.90 -27.45 42.04
C GLU A 860 12.17 -26.81 42.60
N TRP A 861 12.85 -25.96 41.82
CA TRP A 861 14.03 -25.22 42.29
C TRP A 861 13.68 -24.35 43.51
N TYR A 862 12.56 -23.62 43.44
CA TYR A 862 12.08 -22.80 44.56
C TYR A 862 11.72 -23.65 45.78
N SER A 863 11.12 -24.83 45.58
CA SER A 863 10.82 -25.78 46.67
C SER A 863 12.09 -26.33 47.32
N LYS A 864 13.12 -26.65 46.52
CA LYS A 864 14.45 -27.09 47.00
C LYS A 864 15.16 -25.97 47.78
N TYR A 865 15.11 -24.73 47.28
CA TYR A 865 15.64 -23.54 47.95
C TYR A 865 14.93 -23.25 49.28
N VAL A 866 13.59 -23.27 49.30
CA VAL A 866 12.81 -23.05 50.53
C VAL A 866 13.05 -24.17 51.55
N ALA A 867 13.13 -25.43 51.13
CA ALA A 867 13.46 -26.54 52.02
C ALA A 867 14.87 -26.41 52.63
N ALA A 868 15.86 -25.98 51.86
CA ALA A 868 17.21 -25.70 52.35
C ALA A 868 17.24 -24.51 53.33
N ALA A 869 16.45 -23.46 53.06
CA ALA A 869 16.34 -22.30 53.95
C ALA A 869 15.57 -22.60 55.26
N GLN A 870 14.68 -23.60 55.25
CA GLN A 870 13.84 -23.97 56.41
C GLN A 870 14.48 -25.02 57.33
N ASN A 871 15.52 -25.75 56.90
CA ASN A 871 16.24 -26.72 57.73
C ASN A 871 17.77 -26.45 57.77
N PRO A 872 18.25 -25.47 58.55
CA PRO A 872 19.69 -25.20 58.68
C PRO A 872 20.49 -26.32 59.36
N GLU A 873 19.88 -27.09 60.26
CA GLU A 873 20.60 -28.00 61.17
C GLU A 873 21.03 -29.34 60.54
N LEU A 874 20.47 -29.73 59.39
CA LEU A 874 20.81 -31.02 58.76
C LEU A 874 22.14 -31.03 58.00
N LEU A 875 22.80 -29.88 57.82
CA LEU A 875 24.16 -29.80 57.27
C LEU A 875 25.26 -30.14 58.31
N ALA A 876 24.89 -30.39 59.57
CA ALA A 876 25.85 -30.69 60.65
C ALA A 876 26.24 -32.18 60.78
N SER A 877 25.79 -33.08 59.88
CA SER A 877 25.98 -34.53 60.06
C SER A 877 26.18 -35.39 58.79
N GLN A 878 27.25 -35.11 58.04
CA GLN A 878 28.07 -36.17 57.41
C GLN A 878 29.51 -35.67 57.12
N PRO A 879 30.50 -36.56 56.94
CA PRO A 879 31.90 -36.27 57.31
C PRO A 879 32.76 -35.61 56.22
N GLU A 880 33.99 -35.28 56.64
CA GLU A 880 35.07 -34.65 55.88
C GLU A 880 35.31 -35.27 54.49
N GLY A 881 35.47 -34.43 53.46
CA GLY A 881 35.71 -34.91 52.09
C GLY A 881 35.99 -33.82 51.05
N VAL A 882 37.23 -33.29 51.07
CA VAL A 882 37.86 -32.52 49.96
C VAL A 882 37.16 -31.22 49.52
N LEU A 883 37.68 -30.09 50.01
CA LEU A 883 37.64 -28.83 49.25
C LEU A 883 38.60 -28.92 48.05
N PRO A 884 38.21 -28.37 46.89
CA PRO A 884 39.03 -27.34 46.26
C PRO A 884 38.46 -25.93 46.48
N ALA A 885 39.30 -24.91 46.35
CA ALA A 885 38.91 -23.53 46.62
C ALA A 885 38.44 -22.79 45.37
N GLU A 886 37.12 -22.57 45.24
CA GLU A 886 36.57 -21.48 44.43
C GLU A 886 35.66 -20.59 45.30
N ARG A 887 36.24 -19.51 45.84
CA ARG A 887 35.47 -18.28 46.10
C ARG A 887 35.56 -17.43 44.84
N GLN A 888 34.51 -16.64 44.57
CA GLN A 888 34.37 -15.80 43.37
C GLN A 888 34.14 -16.57 42.05
N GLN A 889 33.07 -17.36 42.02
CA GLN A 889 32.16 -17.23 40.89
C GLN A 889 31.02 -16.30 41.32
N GLU A 890 30.90 -15.17 40.64
CA GLU A 890 29.67 -14.36 40.66
C GLU A 890 28.53 -15.16 40.00
N ALA A 891 27.29 -14.71 40.16
CA ALA A 891 26.14 -15.30 39.46
C ALA A 891 26.19 -14.95 37.97
N ALA A 892 26.99 -15.69 37.20
CA ALA A 892 27.12 -15.53 35.75
C ALA A 892 25.78 -15.87 35.07
N PRO A 893 25.08 -14.91 34.44
CA PRO A 893 23.67 -15.07 34.03
C PRO A 893 23.48 -15.85 32.72
N ASN A 894 24.48 -16.62 32.28
CA ASN A 894 24.64 -17.07 30.88
C ASN A 894 24.47 -18.57 30.63
N GLN A 895 23.97 -19.34 31.60
CA GLN A 895 23.38 -20.67 31.32
C GLN A 895 21.86 -20.54 31.28
N GLU A 896 21.31 -20.07 30.16
CA GLU A 896 19.85 -20.13 29.93
C GLU A 896 19.42 -21.61 29.94
N ASP A 897 18.33 -21.92 30.65
CA ASP A 897 17.79 -23.27 30.79
C ASP A 897 17.58 -23.96 29.43
N PRO A 898 17.81 -25.28 29.32
CA PRO A 898 17.59 -26.00 28.06
C PRO A 898 16.14 -25.88 27.58
N THR A 899 15.18 -25.89 28.51
CA THR A 899 13.75 -25.65 28.26
C THR A 899 13.49 -24.22 27.77
N ALA A 900 14.18 -23.22 28.32
CA ALA A 900 14.07 -21.83 27.86
C ALA A 900 14.67 -21.63 26.45
N LYS A 901 15.78 -22.31 26.12
CA LYS A 901 16.36 -22.32 24.77
C LYS A 901 15.42 -22.95 23.74
N GLN A 902 14.73 -24.03 24.10
CA GLN A 902 13.68 -24.63 23.26
C GLN A 902 12.51 -23.67 23.04
N ILE A 903 12.04 -22.99 24.10
CA ILE A 903 11.00 -21.94 24.00
C ILE A 903 11.44 -20.81 23.05
N MET A 904 12.67 -20.29 23.19
CA MET A 904 13.18 -19.20 22.36
C MET A 904 13.35 -19.61 20.88
N GLN A 905 13.74 -20.85 20.60
CA GLN A 905 13.81 -21.38 19.24
C GLN A 905 12.40 -21.58 18.63
N LEU A 906 11.47 -22.17 19.39
CA LEU A 906 10.10 -22.40 18.92
C LEU A 906 9.34 -21.08 18.68
N LEU A 907 9.56 -20.07 19.53
CA LEU A 907 9.05 -18.72 19.31
C LEU A 907 9.62 -18.08 18.03
N ARG A 908 10.91 -18.31 17.72
CA ARG A 908 11.52 -17.87 16.45
C ARG A 908 10.87 -18.56 15.23
N GLU A 909 10.59 -19.86 15.31
CA GLU A 909 9.89 -20.61 14.24
C GLU A 909 8.40 -20.30 14.11
N ILE A 910 7.77 -19.76 15.15
CA ILE A 910 6.42 -19.19 15.12
C ILE A 910 6.45 -17.76 14.52
N GLN A 911 7.50 -16.98 14.81
CA GLN A 911 7.65 -15.60 14.37
C GLN A 911 8.09 -15.48 12.89
N ASN A 912 8.94 -16.39 12.40
CA ASN A 912 9.45 -16.42 11.02
C ASN A 912 9.05 -17.73 10.29
N PRO A 913 7.76 -17.95 9.95
CA PRO A 913 7.34 -19.17 9.23
C PRO A 913 7.95 -19.28 7.81
N GLN A 914 8.42 -18.17 7.23
CA GLN A 914 8.94 -18.11 5.85
C GLN A 914 10.31 -18.78 5.66
N GLU A 915 11.07 -19.09 6.72
CA GLU A 915 12.39 -19.74 6.60
C GLU A 915 12.31 -21.23 6.20
N ARG A 916 11.11 -21.85 6.15
CA ARG A 916 10.93 -23.28 5.83
C ARG A 916 10.80 -23.65 4.34
N LEU A 917 10.68 -22.70 3.41
CA LEU A 917 10.64 -23.01 1.96
C LEU A 917 11.75 -22.30 1.17
N GLY A 918 12.69 -23.10 0.66
CA GLY A 918 13.68 -22.64 -0.30
C GLY A 918 13.07 -22.41 -1.69
N SER A 919 13.09 -21.15 -2.13
CA SER A 919 13.07 -20.73 -3.53
C SER A 919 12.06 -21.41 -4.48
N LEU A 920 10.80 -20.94 -4.49
CA LEU A 920 10.09 -20.50 -5.70
C LEU A 920 8.68 -19.93 -5.37
N LEU A 921 8.27 -18.93 -6.14
CA LEU A 921 7.04 -18.12 -6.01
C LEU A 921 6.90 -17.30 -4.72
N GLU A 922 6.94 -15.98 -4.89
CA GLU A 922 6.40 -15.02 -3.93
C GLU A 922 4.87 -15.22 -3.82
N ASN A 923 4.34 -15.24 -2.59
CA ASN A 923 2.90 -15.13 -2.32
C ASN A 923 2.70 -14.13 -1.18
N PRO A 924 1.86 -13.09 -1.35
CA PRO A 924 1.60 -12.11 -0.30
C PRO A 924 0.70 -12.71 0.79
N CYS A 925 1.13 -12.59 2.06
CA CYS A 925 0.29 -12.94 3.19
C CYS A 925 -0.72 -11.82 3.46
N ILE A 926 -2.01 -12.07 3.24
CA ILE A 926 -3.10 -11.14 3.56
C ILE A 926 -3.50 -11.31 5.05
N PRO A 927 -3.44 -10.27 5.90
CA PRO A 927 -3.82 -10.39 7.31
C PRO A 927 -5.34 -10.41 7.50
N PHE A 928 -5.88 -11.51 8.04
CA PHE A 928 -7.29 -11.60 8.42
C PHE A 928 -7.56 -10.96 9.79
N PHE A 929 -8.34 -9.88 9.81
CA PHE A 929 -8.84 -9.26 11.04
C PHE A 929 -10.24 -9.77 11.38
N TYR A 930 -10.40 -10.39 12.56
CA TYR A 930 -11.71 -10.78 13.08
C TYR A 930 -12.32 -9.66 13.92
N ARG A 931 -13.57 -9.30 13.60
CA ARG A 931 -14.48 -8.57 14.48
C ARG A 931 -15.86 -9.20 14.34
N ALA A 932 -16.46 -9.62 15.45
CA ALA A 932 -17.86 -10.02 15.47
C ALA A 932 -18.77 -8.78 15.32
N ASP A 933 -19.83 -8.93 14.55
CA ASP A 933 -20.95 -7.99 14.50
C ASP A 933 -21.92 -8.27 15.67
N GLU A 934 -22.85 -7.37 15.99
CA GLU A 934 -23.74 -7.50 17.18
C GLU A 934 -24.75 -8.67 17.10
N ASN A 935 -24.69 -9.49 16.05
CA ASN A 935 -25.56 -10.63 15.78
C ASN A 935 -24.79 -11.97 15.63
N ASP A 936 -23.55 -12.07 16.12
CA ASP A 936 -22.63 -13.23 16.00
C ASP A 936 -22.27 -13.66 14.55
N GLU A 937 -22.68 -12.92 13.52
CA GLU A 937 -22.28 -13.18 12.13
C GLU A 937 -20.83 -12.75 11.84
N VAL A 938 -19.97 -13.70 11.47
CA VAL A 938 -18.56 -13.45 11.11
C VAL A 938 -18.44 -13.01 9.65
N LYS A 939 -18.48 -11.70 9.40
CA LYS A 939 -18.19 -11.11 8.08
C LYS A 939 -16.69 -11.06 7.82
N ILE A 940 -16.19 -12.00 7.01
CA ILE A 940 -14.81 -11.99 6.52
C ILE A 940 -14.68 -10.91 5.44
N MET A 941 -14.07 -9.77 5.77
CA MET A 941 -13.55 -8.85 4.75
C MET A 941 -12.15 -9.29 4.35
N VAL A 942 -11.97 -9.59 3.07
CA VAL A 942 -10.65 -9.65 2.43
C VAL A 942 -10.32 -8.24 1.93
N VAL A 943 -9.09 -7.80 2.18
CA VAL A 943 -8.49 -6.57 1.63
C VAL A 943 -7.24 -6.98 0.85
#